data_AF-A0A7J4YPH8-F1
#
_entry.id   AF-A0A7J4YPH8-F1
#
_cell.length_a   1.000
_cell.length_b   1.000
_cell.length_c   1.000
_cell.angle_alpha   90.00
_cell.angle_beta   90.00
_cell.angle_gamma   90.00
#
_symmetry.space_group_name_H-M   'P 1'
#
loop_
_entity.id
_entity.type
_entity.pdbx_description
1 polymer ?
#
loop_
_entity_poly.entity_id
_entity_poly.type
_entity_poly.pdbx_seq_one_letter_code
_entity_poly.pdbx_strand_id
1 'polypeptide(L)'
;MAPVISMIISQVLLLGCKDEDSKEYIEGQIPETEVAAYIAQMNQDIADMQQLADGKLRVLTYFQEQDNVWVMELENGHLLRIYPEVGKNEKKEIPILGINEEGYWIYEFYNTEDILTDVNGEPVAALAKTGKGTFVPRLRLNEKNYWEVSFNGMQWKQLTSRPTDVISTTSAAYSLMNGLVADEKNKTVGLSLCCGELIITSVVLGKGTTEAWNKFVLGTSDNVLLDFSYAGYHHGEVAPPDGFSLGYEVMNVKERMNAKNLTARAALIDILQEKNLTRKNDTNGNNPNARVVIYFPEGEYVLHNEDDNGMREPEAGKTYATDSKGNNTSYSIPITGGHLVIKGDGPDKTKLIMATPNLPGSTEVMYSSPCMFELKHNSDTRKMCTVTSDAKKGTYVVEVDDATGLNKGDWVCLYLKDNTPELVDKELSPYKAEATMTNIIENGVQIQDFHQIIAKSGNRITFKEPIMHEVEARWKWEIHRYPHYEEVGVEDLSFVGQAKDDFKHHGTWEDDGAYKPLNMVRLTNSWMRRVKFTSVSEATSIINSANVSAYDITIDGNRGHSAIRSAGSSRVFIGKVTDRTNGLLIDDRNTREEGAGQYHACGVSKPSMGAVIWRVHWGKDACFESHATQPRATLIDACKGGFMQFRQGGDYDQLPNHLDDLTIWNMYSERSRVASGNSAPSGVFDWWRIGFKGWKFLPPTIVGFHGDPLNFVQEQVKLDESHGTPVEPESLYEAQLERRLGFVPDWLKALK
;
A
#
# COMPACT_ATOMS: atom_id res chain seq x y z
N MET A 1 36.20 -8.08 -43.32
CA MET A 1 34.91 -8.78 -43.53
C MET A 1 33.94 -8.26 -42.48
N ALA A 2 32.94 -7.48 -42.88
CA ALA A 2 31.72 -7.22 -42.08
C ALA A 2 30.83 -8.50 -42.13
N PRO A 3 29.79 -8.72 -41.27
CA PRO A 3 28.75 -7.77 -40.84
C PRO A 3 28.41 -7.78 -39.32
N VAL A 4 28.01 -6.64 -38.73
CA VAL A 4 26.64 -6.19 -38.37
C VAL A 4 25.87 -7.14 -37.43
N ILE A 5 25.57 -6.67 -36.19
CA ILE A 5 24.21 -6.52 -35.62
C ILE A 5 24.32 -5.68 -34.32
N SER A 6 23.38 -4.75 -34.21
CA SER A 6 23.24 -3.67 -33.24
C SER A 6 22.41 -4.09 -32.03
N MET A 7 22.81 -3.72 -30.81
CA MET A 7 21.87 -3.48 -29.71
C MET A 7 22.53 -2.55 -28.68
N ILE A 8 22.12 -1.28 -28.72
CA ILE A 8 22.49 -0.24 -27.76
C ILE A 8 21.52 -0.35 -26.59
N ILE A 9 22.03 -0.72 -25.40
CA ILE A 9 21.41 -0.40 -24.12
C ILE A 9 22.28 0.71 -23.52
N SER A 10 21.73 1.93 -23.48
CA SER A 10 22.37 3.10 -22.88
C SER A 10 22.30 2.99 -21.36
N GLN A 11 23.43 2.63 -20.75
CA GLN A 11 23.70 2.84 -19.33
C GLN A 11 24.07 4.31 -19.12
N VAL A 12 23.29 5.03 -18.30
CA VAL A 12 23.67 6.35 -17.79
C VAL A 12 24.61 6.13 -16.60
N LEU A 13 25.90 6.42 -16.82
CA LEU A 13 26.95 6.45 -15.80
C LEU A 13 26.99 7.84 -15.15
N LEU A 14 26.76 7.85 -13.83
CA LEU A 14 27.21 8.90 -12.93
C LEU A 14 28.74 8.82 -12.79
N LEU A 15 29.46 9.87 -13.14
CA LEU A 15 30.83 10.11 -12.71
C LEU A 15 30.93 11.55 -12.18
N GLY A 16 31.30 11.67 -10.91
CA GLY A 16 31.49 12.95 -10.23
C GLY A 16 32.78 13.67 -10.62
N CYS A 17 32.79 14.98 -10.40
CA CYS A 17 33.95 15.88 -10.33
C CYS A 17 33.67 16.83 -9.16
N LYS A 18 34.49 16.85 -8.09
CA LYS A 18 35.70 17.67 -7.90
C LYS A 18 35.48 19.17 -8.20
N ASP A 19 35.69 19.96 -7.15
CA ASP A 19 35.57 21.42 -7.08
C ASP A 19 36.46 22.20 -8.06
N GLU A 20 36.07 23.47 -8.24
CA GLU A 20 36.70 24.60 -8.94
C GLU A 20 36.28 24.81 -10.41
N ASP A 21 35.19 25.57 -10.62
CA ASP A 21 35.31 27.02 -10.81
C ASP A 21 33.93 27.69 -10.69
N SER A 22 33.87 28.68 -9.81
CA SER A 22 32.71 29.52 -9.55
C SER A 22 32.25 30.26 -10.81
N LYS A 23 31.10 29.86 -11.36
CA LYS A 23 30.21 30.79 -12.05
C LYS A 23 29.02 31.02 -11.15
N GLU A 24 28.85 32.26 -10.71
CA GLU A 24 27.64 32.74 -10.08
C GLU A 24 26.44 32.26 -10.89
N TYR A 25 25.58 31.44 -10.29
CA TYR A 25 24.25 31.20 -10.80
C TYR A 25 23.50 32.53 -10.70
N ILE A 26 23.30 33.18 -11.85
CA ILE A 26 22.30 34.23 -11.97
C ILE A 26 20.96 33.52 -11.99
N GLU A 27 20.21 33.67 -10.90
CA GLU A 27 18.83 33.24 -10.77
C GLU A 27 18.03 33.81 -11.96
N GLY A 28 17.55 32.93 -12.85
CA GLY A 28 16.63 33.30 -13.93
C GLY A 28 16.97 32.86 -15.36
N GLN A 29 18.14 32.28 -15.68
CA GLN A 29 18.41 31.89 -17.09
C GLN A 29 18.19 30.39 -17.36
N ILE A 30 17.36 30.08 -18.36
CA ILE A 30 17.11 28.71 -18.86
C ILE A 30 18.23 28.31 -19.84
N PRO A 31 18.91 27.16 -19.67
CA PRO A 31 19.90 26.64 -20.61
C PRO A 31 19.34 26.40 -22.03
N GLU A 32 20.19 26.52 -23.06
CA GLU A 32 19.81 26.34 -24.49
C GLU A 32 19.09 25.00 -24.79
N THR A 33 19.43 23.93 -24.07
CA THR A 33 18.79 22.60 -24.18
C THR A 33 17.38 22.54 -23.61
N GLU A 34 17.01 23.45 -22.70
CA GLU A 34 15.67 23.52 -22.09
C GLU A 34 14.69 24.38 -22.93
N VAL A 35 15.19 25.34 -23.72
CA VAL A 35 14.37 26.17 -24.63
C VAL A 35 13.68 25.31 -25.71
N ALA A 36 14.35 24.28 -26.23
CA ALA A 36 13.76 23.38 -27.22
C ALA A 36 12.61 22.54 -26.65
N ALA A 37 12.76 22.04 -25.41
CA ALA A 37 11.71 21.30 -24.71
C ALA A 37 10.50 22.19 -24.41
N TYR A 38 10.76 23.43 -24.02
CA TYR A 38 9.74 24.46 -23.83
C TYR A 38 8.93 24.75 -25.10
N ILE A 39 9.58 24.97 -26.24
CA ILE A 39 8.89 25.22 -27.53
C ILE A 39 8.08 23.97 -27.95
N ALA A 40 8.60 22.77 -27.68
CA ALA A 40 7.86 21.54 -27.94
C ALA A 40 6.58 21.45 -27.10
N GLN A 41 6.64 21.81 -25.81
CA GLN A 41 5.49 21.86 -24.92
C GLN A 41 4.44 22.86 -25.41
N MET A 42 4.84 24.10 -25.74
CA MET A 42 3.92 25.10 -26.30
C MET A 42 3.18 24.58 -27.54
N ASN A 43 3.92 23.95 -28.46
CA ASN A 43 3.34 23.41 -29.69
C ASN A 43 2.36 22.26 -29.42
N GLN A 44 2.59 21.48 -28.38
CA GLN A 44 1.65 20.46 -27.93
C GLN A 44 0.39 21.10 -27.32
N ASP A 45 0.54 22.10 -26.45
CA ASP A 45 -0.58 22.81 -25.83
C ASP A 45 -1.47 23.50 -26.89
N ILE A 46 -0.87 24.07 -27.94
CA ILE A 46 -1.59 24.68 -29.09
C ILE A 46 -2.43 23.63 -29.81
N ALA A 47 -1.87 22.43 -30.04
CA ALA A 47 -2.58 21.34 -30.69
C ALA A 47 -3.74 20.82 -29.84
N ASP A 48 -3.56 20.70 -28.53
CA ASP A 48 -4.59 20.24 -27.61
C ASP A 48 -5.71 21.28 -27.45
N MET A 49 -5.38 22.57 -27.39
CA MET A 49 -6.37 23.65 -27.37
C MET A 49 -7.29 23.62 -28.59
N GLN A 50 -6.74 23.42 -29.80
CA GLN A 50 -7.57 23.29 -31.00
C GLN A 50 -8.48 22.06 -30.94
N GLN A 51 -7.95 20.92 -30.50
CA GLN A 51 -8.74 19.69 -30.41
C GLN A 51 -9.85 19.79 -29.34
N LEU A 52 -9.59 20.48 -28.22
CA LEU A 52 -10.60 20.80 -27.21
C LEU A 52 -11.69 21.70 -27.82
N ALA A 53 -11.30 22.76 -28.54
CA ALA A 53 -12.23 23.69 -29.19
C ALA A 53 -13.06 23.05 -30.31
N ASP A 54 -12.52 22.05 -31.01
CA ASP A 54 -13.21 21.27 -32.05
C ASP A 54 -14.00 20.07 -31.47
N GLY A 55 -14.00 19.89 -30.14
CA GLY A 55 -14.69 18.80 -29.44
C GLY A 55 -14.10 17.40 -29.70
N LYS A 56 -12.89 17.32 -30.27
CA LYS A 56 -12.19 16.07 -30.59
C LYS A 56 -11.37 15.52 -29.43
N LEU A 57 -10.98 16.39 -28.51
CA LEU A 57 -10.30 16.04 -27.27
C LEU A 57 -11.18 16.46 -26.10
N ARG A 58 -11.22 15.63 -25.07
CA ARG A 58 -12.05 15.84 -23.88
C ARG A 58 -11.19 15.92 -22.63
N VAL A 59 -11.74 16.58 -21.62
CA VAL A 59 -11.12 16.66 -20.31
C VAL A 59 -11.41 15.35 -19.58
N LEU A 60 -10.36 14.68 -19.14
CA LEU A 60 -10.49 13.46 -18.34
C LEU A 60 -10.79 13.83 -16.89
N THR A 61 -9.98 14.72 -16.31
CA THR A 61 -10.18 15.27 -14.96
C THR A 61 -9.43 16.59 -14.78
N TYR A 62 -9.71 17.34 -13.71
CA TYR A 62 -9.01 18.59 -13.38
C TYR A 62 -9.00 18.84 -11.86
N PHE A 63 -7.90 19.38 -11.33
CA PHE A 63 -7.75 19.81 -9.92
C PHE A 63 -7.08 21.17 -9.84
N GLN A 64 -7.09 21.74 -8.65
CA GLN A 64 -6.37 22.97 -8.33
C GLN A 64 -5.17 22.64 -7.42
N GLU A 65 -3.96 23.00 -7.86
CA GLU A 65 -2.73 22.97 -7.04
C GLU A 65 -2.70 24.16 -6.05
N GLN A 66 -1.63 24.25 -5.26
CA GLN A 66 -1.35 25.45 -4.46
C GLN A 66 -1.23 26.69 -5.38
N ASP A 67 -1.48 27.89 -4.84
CA ASP A 67 -1.46 29.16 -5.59
C ASP A 67 -2.49 29.30 -6.73
N ASN A 68 -3.64 28.63 -6.61
CA ASN A 68 -4.81 28.78 -7.49
C ASN A 68 -4.61 28.23 -8.93
N VAL A 69 -3.49 27.57 -9.22
CA VAL A 69 -3.18 26.97 -10.53
C VAL A 69 -4.06 25.73 -10.78
N TRP A 70 -4.74 25.66 -11.93
CA TRP A 70 -5.47 24.44 -12.31
C TRP A 70 -4.58 23.51 -13.11
N VAL A 71 -4.70 22.22 -12.86
CA VAL A 71 -4.09 21.15 -13.65
C VAL A 71 -5.21 20.30 -14.22
N MET A 72 -5.14 20.06 -15.53
CA MET A 72 -6.15 19.36 -16.29
C MET A 72 -5.51 18.19 -17.03
N GLU A 73 -5.99 16.98 -16.76
CA GLU A 73 -5.63 15.78 -17.51
C GLU A 73 -6.60 15.61 -18.67
N LEU A 74 -6.05 15.44 -19.87
CA LEU A 74 -6.81 15.22 -21.10
C LEU A 74 -6.96 13.72 -21.38
N GLU A 75 -7.94 13.35 -22.19
CA GLU A 75 -8.18 11.95 -22.61
C GLU A 75 -6.96 11.28 -23.27
N ASN A 76 -6.04 12.07 -23.85
CA ASN A 76 -4.80 11.59 -24.45
C ASN A 76 -3.64 11.43 -23.43
N GLY A 77 -3.90 11.62 -22.13
CA GLY A 77 -2.91 11.51 -21.05
C GLY A 77 -2.03 12.75 -20.85
N HIS A 78 -2.24 13.81 -21.63
CA HIS A 78 -1.49 15.05 -21.49
C HIS A 78 -2.01 15.92 -20.34
N LEU A 79 -1.10 16.61 -19.62
CA LEU A 79 -1.42 17.50 -18.51
C LEU A 79 -1.27 18.97 -18.93
N LEU A 80 -2.38 19.70 -18.96
CA LEU A 80 -2.39 21.15 -19.16
C LEU A 80 -2.44 21.88 -17.82
N ARG A 81 -1.56 22.88 -17.64
CA ARG A 81 -1.61 23.79 -16.49
C ARG A 81 -2.21 25.12 -16.90
N ILE A 82 -3.17 25.60 -16.11
CA ILE A 82 -3.87 26.86 -16.30
C ILE A 82 -3.53 27.72 -15.09
N TYR A 83 -3.08 28.94 -15.32
CA TYR A 83 -2.64 29.84 -14.26
C TYR A 83 -3.63 31.01 -14.15
N PRO A 84 -4.65 30.93 -13.27
CA PRO A 84 -5.49 32.07 -12.98
C PRO A 84 -4.63 33.20 -12.43
N GLU A 85 -4.88 34.42 -12.91
CA GLU A 85 -4.25 35.66 -12.44
C GLU A 85 -2.81 35.95 -12.88
N VAL A 86 -2.15 35.10 -13.69
CA VAL A 86 -0.85 35.45 -14.25
C VAL A 86 -1.01 36.44 -15.42
N GLY A 87 -0.55 37.67 -15.22
CA GLY A 87 -0.04 38.51 -16.29
C GLY A 87 -1.05 39.20 -17.22
N LYS A 88 -2.30 39.46 -16.82
CA LYS A 88 -3.20 40.32 -17.65
C LYS A 88 -2.60 41.71 -17.97
N ASN A 89 -1.61 42.15 -17.20
CA ASN A 89 -0.99 43.48 -17.29
C ASN A 89 0.53 43.47 -17.55
N GLU A 90 1.14 42.31 -17.79
CA GLU A 90 2.57 42.22 -18.12
C GLU A 90 2.78 42.24 -19.63
N LYS A 91 3.95 42.69 -20.10
CA LYS A 91 4.28 42.66 -21.53
C LYS A 91 4.53 41.21 -21.93
N LYS A 92 3.71 40.67 -22.83
CA LYS A 92 3.91 39.32 -23.37
C LYS A 92 5.02 39.32 -24.42
N GLU A 93 6.22 38.92 -24.02
CA GLU A 93 7.40 38.80 -24.89
C GLU A 93 7.44 37.49 -25.68
N ILE A 94 6.46 36.61 -25.43
CA ILE A 94 6.24 35.33 -26.08
C ILE A 94 4.85 35.40 -26.73
N PRO A 95 4.72 35.10 -28.03
CA PRO A 95 3.42 35.15 -28.71
C PRO A 95 2.49 34.08 -28.15
N ILE A 96 1.34 34.52 -27.63
CA ILE A 96 0.29 33.65 -27.09
C ILE A 96 -0.77 33.45 -28.15
N LEU A 97 -0.95 32.21 -28.59
CA LEU A 97 -1.96 31.86 -29.58
C LEU A 97 -3.33 31.68 -28.91
N GLY A 98 -4.37 32.10 -29.63
CA GLY A 98 -5.77 31.98 -29.23
C GLY A 98 -6.65 31.65 -30.43
N ILE A 99 -7.94 31.49 -30.16
CA ILE A 99 -8.97 31.27 -31.19
C ILE A 99 -10.06 32.31 -30.96
N ASN A 100 -10.47 33.02 -32.01
CA ASN A 100 -11.54 34.00 -31.93
C ASN A 100 -12.94 33.34 -32.06
N GLU A 101 -14.00 34.13 -31.86
CA GLU A 101 -15.37 33.62 -31.94
C GLU A 101 -15.73 33.07 -33.33
N GLU A 102 -15.15 33.61 -34.41
CA GLU A 102 -15.37 33.12 -35.77
C GLU A 102 -14.63 31.78 -36.07
N GLY A 103 -13.70 31.37 -35.20
CA GLY A 103 -12.94 30.12 -35.33
C GLY A 103 -11.64 30.23 -36.12
N TYR A 104 -11.04 31.42 -36.19
CA TYR A 104 -9.72 31.68 -36.76
C TYR A 104 -8.66 31.78 -35.67
N TRP A 105 -7.43 31.44 -36.03
CA TRP A 105 -6.27 31.65 -35.16
C TRP A 105 -5.96 33.13 -35.03
N ILE A 106 -5.69 33.55 -33.81
CA ILE A 106 -5.20 34.87 -33.43
C ILE A 106 -4.00 34.72 -32.52
N TYR A 107 -3.20 35.76 -32.38
CA TYR A 107 -2.10 35.76 -31.42
C TYR A 107 -1.96 37.13 -30.76
N GLU A 108 -1.48 37.13 -29.52
CA GLU A 108 -1.14 38.33 -28.79
C GLU A 108 0.38 38.40 -28.60
N PHE A 109 0.97 39.55 -28.91
CA PHE A 109 2.39 39.83 -28.73
C PHE A 109 2.59 41.30 -28.33
N TYR A 110 3.33 41.57 -27.26
CA TYR A 110 3.44 42.91 -26.66
C TYR A 110 2.08 43.60 -26.46
N ASN A 111 1.08 42.82 -26.02
CA ASN A 111 -0.29 43.27 -25.73
C ASN A 111 -1.01 43.87 -26.95
N THR A 112 -0.57 43.49 -28.16
CA THR A 112 -1.27 43.71 -29.41
C THR A 112 -1.79 42.37 -29.90
N GLU A 113 -3.09 42.29 -30.15
CA GLU A 113 -3.74 41.12 -30.73
C GLU A 113 -3.86 41.29 -32.24
N ASP A 114 -3.46 40.27 -33.00
CA ASP A 114 -3.51 40.24 -34.46
C ASP A 114 -4.05 38.89 -34.97
N ILE A 115 -4.65 38.91 -36.16
CA ILE A 115 -5.12 37.69 -36.82
C ILE A 115 -3.95 36.94 -37.47
N LEU A 116 -3.89 35.63 -37.23
CA LEU A 116 -2.85 34.79 -37.80
C LEU A 116 -3.15 34.52 -39.28
N THR A 117 -2.21 34.90 -40.15
CA THR A 117 -2.38 34.80 -41.61
C THR A 117 -1.36 33.87 -42.26
N ASP A 118 -1.76 33.24 -43.35
CA ASP A 118 -0.86 32.43 -44.19
C ASP A 118 0.14 33.30 -44.97
N VAL A 119 0.90 32.68 -45.88
CA VAL A 119 1.89 33.38 -46.73
C VAL A 119 1.26 34.38 -47.73
N ASN A 120 -0.04 34.26 -48.01
CA ASN A 120 -0.79 35.14 -48.91
C ASN A 120 -1.53 36.26 -48.15
N GLY A 121 -1.48 36.27 -46.82
CA GLY A 121 -2.21 37.23 -45.98
C GLY A 121 -3.64 36.80 -45.65
N GLU A 122 -4.03 35.57 -45.97
CA GLU A 122 -5.37 35.06 -45.67
C GLU A 122 -5.46 34.54 -44.22
N PRO A 123 -6.57 34.81 -43.50
CA PRO A 123 -6.80 34.27 -42.16
C PRO A 123 -6.77 32.74 -42.11
N VAL A 124 -6.07 32.19 -41.12
CA VAL A 124 -5.93 30.74 -40.94
C VAL A 124 -7.02 30.21 -40.02
N ALA A 125 -7.80 29.25 -40.52
CA ALA A 125 -8.87 28.63 -39.75
C ALA A 125 -8.33 27.69 -38.67
N ALA A 126 -8.80 27.89 -37.44
CA ALA A 126 -8.59 26.97 -36.33
C ALA A 126 -9.69 25.90 -36.27
N LEU A 127 -10.94 26.26 -36.59
CA LEU A 127 -12.09 25.39 -36.41
C LEU A 127 -12.80 25.11 -37.74
N ALA A 128 -13.34 23.89 -37.89
CA ALA A 128 -14.03 23.46 -39.10
C ALA A 128 -15.28 24.29 -39.41
N LYS A 129 -15.86 24.96 -38.39
CA LYS A 129 -17.02 25.85 -38.53
C LYS A 129 -16.80 27.03 -39.48
N THR A 130 -15.55 27.37 -39.78
CA THR A 130 -15.19 28.40 -40.77
C THR A 130 -15.47 28.00 -42.22
N GLY A 131 -15.68 26.70 -42.49
CA GLY A 131 -15.83 26.15 -43.85
C GLY A 131 -14.52 26.07 -44.64
N LYS A 132 -13.37 26.38 -44.03
CA LYS A 132 -12.02 26.25 -44.62
C LYS A 132 -11.29 25.03 -44.05
N GLY A 133 -10.21 24.61 -44.70
CA GLY A 133 -9.29 23.61 -44.14
C GLY A 133 -8.61 24.15 -42.88
N THR A 134 -8.61 23.37 -41.80
CA THR A 134 -8.02 23.76 -40.51
C THR A 134 -6.54 23.40 -40.46
N PHE A 135 -5.76 24.23 -39.76
CA PHE A 135 -4.33 24.01 -39.56
C PHE A 135 -3.96 24.19 -38.09
N VAL A 136 -2.94 23.47 -37.61
CA VAL A 136 -2.35 23.66 -36.27
C VAL A 136 -1.06 24.48 -36.44
N PRO A 137 -0.98 25.71 -35.93
CA PRO A 137 0.25 26.49 -35.99
C PRO A 137 1.32 25.85 -35.11
N ARG A 138 2.56 25.89 -35.59
CA ARG A 138 3.76 25.55 -34.82
C ARG A 138 4.68 26.75 -34.74
N LEU A 139 5.18 27.03 -33.56
CA LEU A 139 6.11 28.11 -33.26
C LEU A 139 7.54 27.59 -33.17
N ARG A 140 8.50 28.44 -33.56
CA ARG A 140 9.93 28.27 -33.29
C ARG A 140 10.62 29.63 -33.20
N LEU A 141 11.85 29.65 -32.71
CA LEU A 141 12.79 30.75 -32.90
C LEU A 141 13.69 30.49 -34.11
N ASN A 142 13.98 31.55 -34.88
CA ASN A 142 15.01 31.49 -35.93
C ASN A 142 16.40 31.87 -35.40
N GLU A 143 17.42 31.82 -36.26
CA GLU A 143 18.82 32.12 -35.91
C GLU A 143 19.04 33.55 -35.38
N LYS A 144 18.06 34.45 -35.54
CA LYS A 144 18.09 35.83 -35.06
C LYS A 144 17.14 36.06 -33.87
N ASN A 145 16.65 35.00 -33.24
CA ASN A 145 15.69 35.00 -32.13
C ASN A 145 14.34 35.67 -32.45
N TYR A 146 13.90 35.68 -33.70
CA TYR A 146 12.52 36.05 -34.03
C TYR A 146 11.62 34.81 -33.99
N TRP A 147 10.42 34.97 -33.44
CA TRP A 147 9.39 33.93 -33.54
C TRP A 147 8.91 33.77 -34.97
N GLU A 148 8.85 32.53 -35.42
CA GLU A 148 8.29 32.10 -36.70
C GLU A 148 7.14 31.13 -36.46
N VAL A 149 6.17 31.15 -37.36
CA VAL A 149 5.03 30.22 -37.38
C VAL A 149 5.07 29.35 -38.64
N SER A 150 4.67 28.09 -38.50
CA SER A 150 4.46 27.16 -39.61
C SER A 150 3.14 26.43 -39.47
N PHE A 151 2.49 26.15 -40.61
CA PHE A 151 1.25 25.37 -40.69
C PHE A 151 1.46 23.97 -41.30
N ASN A 152 2.67 23.68 -41.79
CA ASN A 152 3.02 22.41 -42.43
C ASN A 152 4.38 21.85 -41.94
N GLY A 153 5.04 22.53 -40.99
CA GLY A 153 6.36 22.18 -40.46
C GLY A 153 7.54 22.45 -41.40
N MET A 154 7.29 22.82 -42.67
CA MET A 154 8.33 23.01 -43.69
C MET A 154 8.55 24.49 -44.03
N GLN A 155 7.46 25.25 -44.17
CA GLN A 155 7.49 26.67 -44.50
C GLN A 155 7.27 27.49 -43.23
N TRP A 156 8.15 28.44 -42.97
CA TRP A 156 8.16 29.25 -41.76
C TRP A 156 8.05 30.73 -42.14
N LYS A 157 7.13 31.43 -41.49
CA LYS A 157 6.85 32.86 -41.65
C LYS A 157 7.19 33.57 -40.36
N GLN A 158 7.94 34.66 -40.43
CA GLN A 158 8.20 35.50 -39.26
C GLN A 158 6.88 36.05 -38.71
N LEU A 159 6.65 35.82 -37.42
CA LEU A 159 5.43 36.20 -36.70
C LEU A 159 5.61 37.54 -35.96
N THR A 160 6.81 37.77 -35.42
CA THR A 160 7.08 38.90 -34.52
C THR A 160 7.93 39.99 -35.16
N SER A 161 7.73 41.24 -34.76
CA SER A 161 8.44 42.40 -35.29
C SER A 161 9.75 42.72 -34.54
N ARG A 162 10.04 42.00 -33.46
CA ARG A 162 11.20 42.19 -32.58
C ARG A 162 11.76 40.83 -32.14
N PRO A 163 13.09 40.69 -31.95
CA PRO A 163 13.67 39.47 -31.43
C PRO A 163 13.32 39.30 -29.94
N THR A 164 13.27 38.06 -29.47
CA THR A 164 13.14 37.72 -28.04
C THR A 164 14.51 37.74 -27.36
N ASP A 165 14.59 38.36 -26.18
CA ASP A 165 15.77 38.31 -25.31
C ASP A 165 15.90 36.91 -24.66
N VAL A 166 16.78 36.71 -23.66
CA VAL A 166 16.89 35.41 -22.97
C VAL A 166 15.52 35.01 -22.40
N ILE A 167 15.01 33.83 -22.77
CA ILE A 167 13.77 33.29 -22.21
C ILE A 167 14.04 32.91 -20.74
N SER A 168 13.82 33.86 -19.83
CA SER A 168 14.00 33.70 -18.38
C SER A 168 12.69 33.44 -17.65
N THR A 169 11.68 32.93 -18.37
CA THR A 169 10.28 33.00 -17.93
C THR A 169 9.78 31.69 -17.33
N THR A 170 8.84 31.78 -16.38
CA THR A 170 8.17 30.62 -15.78
C THR A 170 7.18 29.96 -16.74
N SER A 171 6.73 28.74 -16.41
CA SER A 171 5.69 27.99 -17.14
C SER A 171 4.39 28.79 -17.40
N ALA A 172 4.11 29.76 -16.53
CA ALA A 172 2.91 30.59 -16.63
C ALA A 172 2.97 31.65 -17.75
N ALA A 173 4.16 32.06 -18.20
CA ALA A 173 4.33 33.13 -19.18
C ALA A 173 3.84 32.77 -20.59
N TYR A 174 3.62 31.48 -20.86
CA TYR A 174 3.13 30.98 -22.15
C TYR A 174 1.83 30.18 -22.05
N SER A 175 1.15 30.26 -20.91
CA SER A 175 -0.14 29.61 -20.74
C SER A 175 -1.13 30.09 -21.81
N LEU A 176 -1.79 29.15 -22.48
CA LEU A 176 -2.85 29.46 -23.45
C LEU A 176 -4.18 29.78 -22.79
N MET A 177 -4.34 29.39 -21.52
CA MET A 177 -5.58 29.53 -20.75
C MET A 177 -5.34 30.27 -19.44
N ASN A 178 -6.30 31.09 -19.03
CA ASN A 178 -6.24 31.90 -17.80
C ASN A 178 -7.41 31.64 -16.84
N GLY A 179 -8.33 30.74 -17.19
CA GLY A 179 -9.50 30.48 -16.37
C GLY A 179 -10.14 29.14 -16.70
N LEU A 180 -10.68 28.51 -15.66
CA LEU A 180 -11.49 27.32 -15.72
C LEU A 180 -12.73 27.56 -14.87
N VAL A 181 -13.91 27.30 -15.43
CA VAL A 181 -15.20 27.34 -14.72
C VAL A 181 -15.87 25.99 -14.86
N ALA A 182 -16.06 25.30 -13.74
CA ALA A 182 -16.72 24.00 -13.70
C ALA A 182 -18.24 24.12 -13.61
N ASP A 183 -18.95 23.30 -14.39
CA ASP A 183 -20.37 22.99 -14.23
C ASP A 183 -20.50 21.53 -13.82
N GLU A 184 -20.50 21.29 -12.51
CA GLU A 184 -20.56 19.95 -11.92
C GLU A 184 -21.85 19.22 -12.28
N LYS A 185 -22.97 19.95 -12.44
CA LYS A 185 -24.27 19.37 -12.75
C LYS A 185 -24.28 18.75 -14.14
N ASN A 186 -23.65 19.41 -15.10
CA ASN A 186 -23.61 18.95 -16.49
C ASN A 186 -22.31 18.21 -16.85
N LYS A 187 -21.38 18.05 -15.90
CA LYS A 187 -20.05 17.45 -16.09
C LYS A 187 -19.28 18.11 -17.24
N THR A 188 -19.24 19.44 -17.24
CA THR A 188 -18.51 20.22 -18.25
C THR A 188 -17.62 21.26 -17.61
N VAL A 189 -16.55 21.66 -18.29
CA VAL A 189 -15.73 22.81 -17.94
C VAL A 189 -15.73 23.83 -19.07
N GLY A 190 -15.81 25.10 -18.72
CA GLY A 190 -15.55 26.24 -19.61
C GLY A 190 -14.13 26.76 -19.38
N LEU A 191 -13.34 26.83 -20.45
CA LEU A 191 -11.94 27.24 -20.43
C LEU A 191 -11.82 28.62 -21.08
N SER A 192 -11.28 29.59 -20.34
CA SER A 192 -11.03 30.94 -20.83
C SER A 192 -9.61 31.03 -21.39
N LEU A 193 -9.49 31.57 -22.61
CA LEU A 193 -8.21 31.72 -23.28
C LEU A 193 -7.47 32.98 -22.81
N CYS A 194 -6.14 32.94 -22.93
CA CYS A 194 -5.29 34.11 -22.69
C CYS A 194 -5.32 35.13 -23.83
N CYS A 195 -5.70 34.71 -25.04
CA CYS A 195 -5.84 35.52 -26.24
C CYS A 195 -7.16 35.13 -26.95
N GLY A 196 -7.97 36.11 -27.32
CA GLY A 196 -9.33 35.89 -27.82
C GLY A 196 -10.43 35.78 -26.77
N GLU A 197 -11.67 35.91 -27.23
CA GLU A 197 -12.87 35.87 -26.41
C GLU A 197 -13.56 34.49 -26.40
N LEU A 198 -13.05 33.51 -27.14
CA LEU A 198 -13.65 32.17 -27.18
C LEU A 198 -13.53 31.47 -25.82
N ILE A 199 -14.67 31.01 -25.30
CA ILE A 199 -14.72 30.06 -24.18
C ILE A 199 -14.84 28.66 -24.76
N ILE A 200 -13.86 27.81 -24.48
CA ILE A 200 -13.90 26.40 -24.90
C ILE A 200 -14.69 25.62 -23.86
N THR A 201 -15.84 25.07 -24.24
CA THR A 201 -16.59 24.14 -23.39
C THR A 201 -16.20 22.72 -23.72
N SER A 202 -15.72 21.97 -22.72
CA SER A 202 -15.39 20.54 -22.87
C SER A 202 -16.14 19.69 -21.86
N VAL A 203 -16.53 18.49 -22.30
CA VAL A 203 -17.11 17.47 -21.41
C VAL A 203 -15.99 16.92 -20.52
N VAL A 204 -16.24 16.93 -19.23
CA VAL A 204 -15.43 16.22 -18.25
C VAL A 204 -15.94 14.80 -18.24
N LEU A 205 -15.17 13.89 -18.80
CA LEU A 205 -15.52 12.48 -18.80
C LEU A 205 -15.68 11.98 -17.36
N GLY A 206 -14.83 12.51 -16.47
CA GLY A 206 -14.44 11.81 -15.26
C GLY A 206 -13.69 10.54 -15.68
N LYS A 207 -12.78 10.04 -14.85
CA LYS A 207 -12.69 8.58 -14.85
C LYS A 207 -14.08 8.13 -14.39
N GLY A 208 -14.71 7.17 -15.08
CA GLY A 208 -16.04 6.64 -14.73
C GLY A 208 -16.00 5.86 -13.41
N THR A 209 -15.53 6.53 -12.37
CA THR A 209 -15.02 6.03 -11.11
C THR A 209 -15.72 6.78 -9.98
N THR A 210 -15.48 6.33 -8.76
CA THR A 210 -16.07 6.91 -7.54
C THR A 210 -15.56 8.31 -7.25
N GLU A 211 -16.38 9.08 -6.54
CA GLU A 211 -16.02 10.39 -6.01
C GLU A 211 -14.84 10.27 -5.04
N ALA A 212 -14.82 9.23 -4.19
CA ALA A 212 -13.69 8.95 -3.31
C ALA A 212 -12.36 8.81 -4.07
N TRP A 213 -12.34 8.04 -5.18
CA TRP A 213 -11.13 7.91 -6.00
C TRP A 213 -10.74 9.23 -6.65
N ASN A 214 -11.70 9.96 -7.20
CA ASN A 214 -11.44 11.25 -7.81
C ASN A 214 -10.82 12.21 -6.79
N LYS A 215 -11.41 12.36 -5.60
CA LYS A 215 -10.86 13.19 -4.52
C LYS A 215 -9.44 12.83 -4.13
N PHE A 216 -9.13 11.52 -4.05
CA PHE A 216 -7.77 11.05 -3.81
C PHE A 216 -6.80 11.46 -4.92
N VAL A 217 -7.17 11.26 -6.19
CA VAL A 217 -6.33 11.63 -7.34
C VAL A 217 -6.05 13.13 -7.38
N LEU A 218 -7.09 13.92 -7.06
CA LEU A 218 -7.09 15.38 -7.06
C LEU A 218 -6.46 15.99 -5.79
N GLY A 219 -6.23 15.19 -4.74
CA GLY A 219 -5.67 15.65 -3.48
C GLY A 219 -6.55 16.67 -2.75
N THR A 220 -7.88 16.54 -2.86
CA THR A 220 -8.82 17.49 -2.24
C THR A 220 -8.74 17.46 -0.72
N SER A 221 -9.10 18.57 -0.06
CA SER A 221 -9.04 18.68 1.40
C SER A 221 -10.01 17.76 2.14
N ASP A 222 -11.07 17.30 1.47
CA ASP A 222 -12.08 16.38 1.98
C ASP A 222 -11.85 14.92 1.52
N ASN A 223 -10.67 14.62 0.97
CA ASN A 223 -10.28 13.25 0.63
C ASN A 223 -10.26 12.36 1.89
N VAL A 224 -10.88 11.17 1.77
CA VAL A 224 -10.95 10.17 2.85
C VAL A 224 -10.00 8.98 2.65
N LEU A 225 -9.36 8.86 1.48
CA LEU A 225 -8.49 7.72 1.15
C LEU A 225 -7.03 8.00 1.50
N LEU A 226 -6.35 6.99 2.04
CA LEU A 226 -4.90 7.00 2.27
C LEU A 226 -4.16 6.38 1.09
N ASP A 227 -2.86 6.65 0.96
CA ASP A 227 -2.01 6.08 -0.09
C ASP A 227 -1.43 4.71 0.33
N PHE A 228 -2.14 3.63 0.01
CA PHE A 228 -1.73 2.27 0.34
C PHE A 228 -0.69 1.69 -0.63
N SER A 229 -0.25 2.44 -1.64
CA SER A 229 0.65 1.93 -2.69
C SER A 229 2.02 1.46 -2.19
N TYR A 230 2.40 1.77 -0.95
CA TYR A 230 3.67 1.36 -0.33
C TYR A 230 3.63 -0.02 0.35
N ALA A 231 2.50 -0.72 0.33
CA ALA A 231 2.39 -2.04 0.94
C ALA A 231 3.17 -3.13 0.17
N GLY A 232 3.76 -4.07 0.91
CA GLY A 232 4.40 -5.27 0.38
C GLY A 232 5.92 -5.18 0.25
N TYR A 233 6.51 -6.32 -0.14
CA TYR A 233 7.94 -6.52 -0.40
C TYR A 233 8.49 -5.41 -1.31
N HIS A 234 9.59 -4.76 -0.86
CA HIS A 234 10.17 -3.58 -1.52
C HIS A 234 9.09 -2.59 -1.97
N HIS A 235 8.19 -2.25 -1.05
CA HIS A 235 7.12 -1.28 -1.25
C HIS A 235 6.14 -1.65 -2.37
N GLY A 236 6.01 -2.94 -2.71
CA GLY A 236 5.13 -3.42 -3.79
C GLY A 236 5.69 -3.22 -5.20
N GLU A 237 6.90 -2.66 -5.34
CA GLU A 237 7.51 -2.27 -6.63
C GLU A 237 7.89 -3.49 -7.48
N VAL A 238 8.29 -4.58 -6.83
CA VAL A 238 8.84 -5.78 -7.49
C VAL A 238 8.36 -7.06 -6.81
N ALA A 239 8.38 -8.17 -7.55
CA ALA A 239 8.26 -9.49 -6.92
C ALA A 239 9.55 -9.86 -6.19
N PRO A 240 9.46 -10.62 -5.07
CA PRO A 240 10.60 -11.36 -4.56
C PRO A 240 11.21 -12.24 -5.66
N PRO A 241 12.53 -12.27 -5.83
CA PRO A 241 13.18 -13.23 -6.72
C PRO A 241 12.90 -14.67 -6.26
N ASP A 242 12.94 -15.64 -7.18
CA ASP A 242 12.91 -17.05 -6.79
C ASP A 242 14.12 -17.38 -5.89
N GLY A 243 13.91 -18.19 -4.85
CA GLY A 243 14.97 -18.52 -3.91
C GLY A 243 16.24 -19.08 -4.58
N PHE A 244 16.10 -19.87 -5.65
CA PHE A 244 17.25 -20.42 -6.38
C PHE A 244 17.94 -19.42 -7.31
N SER A 245 17.28 -18.33 -7.69
CA SER A 245 17.88 -17.29 -8.53
C SER A 245 18.68 -16.25 -7.75
N LEU A 246 18.62 -16.25 -6.42
CA LEU A 246 19.33 -15.32 -5.53
C LEU A 246 20.86 -15.49 -5.51
N GLY A 247 21.39 -16.60 -6.04
CA GLY A 247 22.81 -16.94 -5.93
C GLY A 247 23.27 -17.22 -4.49
N TYR A 248 22.34 -17.63 -3.63
CA TYR A 248 22.58 -18.08 -2.26
C TYR A 248 23.06 -19.53 -2.26
N GLU A 249 23.74 -19.93 -1.18
CA GLU A 249 24.13 -21.33 -1.00
C GLU A 249 22.89 -22.20 -0.77
N VAL A 250 22.73 -23.27 -1.55
CA VAL A 250 21.58 -24.17 -1.41
C VAL A 250 21.96 -25.33 -0.50
N MET A 251 21.25 -25.47 0.62
CA MET A 251 21.41 -26.56 1.57
C MET A 251 20.20 -27.49 1.52
N ASN A 252 20.39 -28.66 0.90
CA ASN A 252 19.34 -29.66 0.73
C ASN A 252 19.14 -30.47 2.02
N VAL A 253 17.94 -30.39 2.60
CA VAL A 253 17.59 -31.07 3.86
C VAL A 253 17.58 -32.58 3.70
N LYS A 254 17.11 -33.11 2.57
CA LYS A 254 17.06 -34.57 2.31
C LYS A 254 18.45 -35.16 2.16
N GLU A 255 19.36 -34.45 1.49
CA GLU A 255 20.77 -34.85 1.42
C GLU A 255 21.42 -34.82 2.80
N ARG A 256 21.13 -33.79 3.61
CA ARG A 256 21.62 -33.70 5.00
C ARG A 256 21.12 -34.85 5.87
N MET A 257 19.83 -35.22 5.75
CA MET A 257 19.24 -36.37 6.42
C MET A 257 19.99 -37.66 6.08
N ASN A 258 20.19 -37.92 4.78
CA ASN A 258 20.85 -39.14 4.30
C ASN A 258 22.33 -39.20 4.72
N ALA A 259 23.05 -38.09 4.57
CA ALA A 259 24.48 -38.04 4.85
C ALA A 259 24.82 -38.24 6.35
N LYS A 260 23.91 -37.82 7.24
CA LYS A 260 24.13 -37.86 8.70
C LYS A 260 23.19 -38.81 9.46
N ASN A 261 22.33 -39.54 8.75
CA ASN A 261 21.29 -40.40 9.34
C ASN A 261 20.41 -39.64 10.35
N LEU A 262 19.88 -38.49 9.94
CA LEU A 262 19.09 -37.58 10.78
C LEU A 262 17.61 -37.60 10.40
N THR A 263 16.73 -37.31 11.37
CA THR A 263 15.35 -36.91 11.09
C THR A 263 15.32 -35.58 10.34
N ALA A 264 14.18 -35.23 9.73
CA ALA A 264 14.04 -33.96 9.02
C ALA A 264 14.27 -32.75 9.94
N ARG A 265 13.69 -32.77 11.15
CA ARG A 265 13.91 -31.72 12.16
C ARG A 265 15.38 -31.60 12.56
N ALA A 266 16.05 -32.72 12.83
CA ALA A 266 17.45 -32.71 13.22
C ALA A 266 18.36 -32.23 12.08
N ALA A 267 18.07 -32.60 10.83
CA ALA A 267 18.80 -32.11 9.65
C ALA A 267 18.62 -30.59 9.46
N LEU A 268 17.40 -30.07 9.64
CA LEU A 268 17.13 -28.64 9.62
C LEU A 268 17.91 -27.90 10.73
N ILE A 269 17.84 -28.38 11.98
CA ILE A 269 18.56 -27.76 13.11
C ILE A 269 20.08 -27.76 12.86
N ASP A 270 20.63 -28.86 12.35
CA ASP A 270 22.05 -28.97 12.03
C ASP A 270 22.48 -27.98 10.93
N ILE A 271 21.65 -27.76 9.89
CA ILE A 271 21.85 -26.71 8.89
C ILE A 271 21.80 -25.31 9.51
N LEU A 272 20.79 -25.03 10.33
CA LEU A 272 20.63 -23.73 10.99
C LEU A 272 21.81 -23.42 11.92
N GLN A 273 22.31 -24.41 12.65
CA GLN A 273 23.49 -24.27 13.51
C GLN A 273 24.78 -24.07 12.72
N GLU A 274 24.91 -24.69 11.54
CA GLU A 274 26.03 -24.46 10.62
C GLU A 274 26.06 -23.02 10.11
N LYS A 275 24.90 -22.44 9.84
CA LYS A 275 24.77 -21.04 9.34
C LYS A 275 24.59 -20.00 10.43
N ASN A 276 24.76 -20.37 11.70
CA ASN A 276 24.57 -19.48 12.86
C ASN A 276 23.18 -18.81 12.90
N LEU A 277 22.16 -19.53 12.42
CA LEU A 277 20.75 -19.12 12.37
C LEU A 277 19.94 -19.63 13.55
N THR A 278 20.51 -20.45 14.42
CA THR A 278 19.84 -20.91 15.64
C THR A 278 20.87 -21.20 16.73
N ARG A 279 20.39 -21.51 17.94
CA ARG A 279 21.26 -21.75 19.10
C ARG A 279 22.16 -22.97 18.89
N LYS A 280 23.44 -22.83 19.24
CA LYS A 280 24.45 -23.90 19.27
C LYS A 280 25.32 -23.77 20.52
N ASN A 281 25.44 -24.84 21.32
CA ASN A 281 26.25 -24.88 22.54
C ASN A 281 26.03 -23.65 23.45
N ASP A 282 24.77 -23.40 23.83
CA ASP A 282 24.36 -22.26 24.68
C ASP A 282 24.59 -20.85 24.12
N THR A 283 25.08 -20.74 22.89
CA THR A 283 25.23 -19.47 22.19
C THR A 283 24.07 -19.28 21.21
N ASN A 284 23.35 -18.17 21.33
CA ASN A 284 22.27 -17.83 20.40
C ASN A 284 22.84 -17.50 19.01
N GLY A 285 22.24 -18.09 17.98
CA GLY A 285 22.52 -17.72 16.59
C GLY A 285 22.07 -16.28 16.32
N ASN A 286 22.80 -15.60 15.44
CA ASN A 286 22.43 -14.31 14.88
C ASN A 286 23.22 -14.11 13.60
N ASN A 287 22.57 -14.26 12.45
CA ASN A 287 23.21 -14.06 11.16
C ASN A 287 22.36 -13.18 10.24
N PRO A 288 22.52 -11.84 10.27
CA PRO A 288 21.70 -10.95 9.47
C PRO A 288 21.92 -11.11 7.95
N ASN A 289 22.97 -11.81 7.50
CA ASN A 289 23.30 -11.97 6.09
C ASN A 289 23.72 -13.42 5.77
N ALA A 290 22.80 -14.37 5.99
CA ALA A 290 23.10 -15.79 5.89
C ALA A 290 23.31 -16.27 4.45
N ARG A 291 22.67 -15.62 3.47
CA ARG A 291 22.73 -15.93 2.03
C ARG A 291 22.59 -17.41 1.73
N VAL A 292 21.53 -18.01 2.28
CA VAL A 292 21.28 -19.45 2.20
C VAL A 292 19.84 -19.76 1.78
N VAL A 293 19.67 -20.79 0.96
CA VAL A 293 18.39 -21.43 0.70
C VAL A 293 18.38 -22.76 1.45
N ILE A 294 17.47 -22.89 2.41
CA ILE A 294 17.18 -24.17 3.06
C ILE A 294 16.14 -24.87 2.19
N TYR A 295 16.59 -25.85 1.44
CA TYR A 295 15.80 -26.52 0.41
C TYR A 295 15.24 -27.85 0.89
N PHE A 296 13.92 -27.98 0.80
CA PHE A 296 13.15 -29.20 1.05
C PHE A 296 12.64 -29.76 -0.29
N PRO A 297 13.36 -30.71 -0.94
CA PRO A 297 12.87 -31.31 -2.18
C PRO A 297 11.54 -32.04 -1.96
N GLU A 298 10.87 -32.44 -3.04
CA GLU A 298 9.62 -33.20 -2.99
C GLU A 298 9.67 -34.33 -1.96
N GLY A 299 8.66 -34.36 -1.09
CA GLY A 299 8.56 -35.28 0.03
C GLY A 299 7.80 -34.74 1.22
N GLU A 300 7.71 -35.61 2.23
CA GLU A 300 7.02 -35.35 3.49
C GLU A 300 8.04 -35.32 4.64
N TYR A 301 8.07 -34.23 5.38
CA TYR A 301 9.06 -33.95 6.41
C TYR A 301 8.36 -33.69 7.74
N VAL A 302 8.43 -34.65 8.66
CA VAL A 302 7.95 -34.45 10.03
C VAL A 302 8.91 -33.53 10.76
N LEU A 303 8.45 -32.33 11.07
CA LEU A 303 9.21 -31.30 11.78
C LEU A 303 8.75 -31.09 13.21
N HIS A 304 7.64 -31.72 13.61
CA HIS A 304 7.21 -31.79 15.00
C HIS A 304 6.48 -33.11 15.28
N ASN A 305 6.90 -33.82 16.33
CA ASN A 305 6.17 -34.94 16.95
C ASN A 305 6.48 -35.02 18.47
N GLU A 306 5.99 -36.04 19.17
CA GLU A 306 6.23 -36.22 20.61
C GLU A 306 7.70 -36.44 21.01
N ASP A 307 8.59 -36.88 20.10
CA ASP A 307 10.03 -36.94 20.37
C ASP A 307 10.68 -35.55 20.47
N ASP A 308 10.01 -34.52 19.94
CA ASP A 308 10.48 -33.13 19.97
C ASP A 308 9.98 -32.35 21.21
N ASN A 309 9.10 -32.98 22.00
CA ASN A 309 8.61 -32.43 23.26
C ASN A 309 9.58 -32.73 24.41
N GLY A 310 9.45 -31.96 25.49
CA GLY A 310 10.22 -32.17 26.70
C GLY A 310 9.39 -32.04 27.97
N MET A 311 10.09 -32.21 29.09
CA MET A 311 9.55 -31.97 30.42
C MET A 311 10.05 -30.63 30.95
N ARG A 312 9.14 -29.84 31.50
CA ARG A 312 9.44 -28.71 32.38
C ARG A 312 8.82 -28.93 33.75
N GLU A 313 9.43 -28.32 34.76
CA GLU A 313 8.86 -28.29 36.10
C GLU A 313 7.52 -27.54 36.09
N PRO A 314 6.44 -28.14 36.63
CA PRO A 314 5.16 -27.46 36.74
C PRO A 314 5.26 -26.19 37.60
N GLU A 315 4.94 -25.06 37.01
CA GLU A 315 4.83 -23.79 37.73
C GLU A 315 3.50 -23.69 38.48
N ALA A 316 3.52 -23.10 39.68
CA ALA A 316 2.33 -22.89 40.49
C ALA A 316 1.28 -22.02 39.76
N GLY A 317 0.02 -22.46 39.79
CA GLY A 317 -1.09 -21.74 39.14
C GLY A 317 -1.26 -22.00 37.65
N LYS A 318 -0.46 -22.89 37.05
CA LYS A 318 -0.64 -23.36 35.66
C LYS A 318 -1.06 -24.82 35.63
N THR A 319 -1.87 -25.17 34.63
CA THR A 319 -2.28 -26.54 34.30
C THR A 319 -1.61 -26.95 32.99
N TYR A 320 -1.23 -28.21 32.84
CA TYR A 320 -0.44 -28.66 31.69
C TYR A 320 -1.08 -29.88 31.03
N ALA A 321 -1.09 -29.88 29.69
CA ALA A 321 -1.36 -31.07 28.92
C ALA A 321 -0.11 -31.95 28.90
N THR A 322 -0.31 -33.27 28.85
CA THR A 322 0.78 -34.25 28.73
C THR A 322 0.59 -35.09 27.49
N ASP A 323 1.67 -35.32 26.75
CA ASP A 323 1.65 -36.25 25.63
C ASP A 323 1.76 -37.73 26.07
N SER A 324 1.79 -38.66 25.11
CA SER A 324 1.82 -40.10 25.42
C SER A 324 3.10 -40.57 26.12
N LYS A 325 4.17 -39.75 26.07
CA LYS A 325 5.47 -40.00 26.71
C LYS A 325 5.59 -39.28 28.05
N GLY A 326 4.55 -38.55 28.46
CA GLY A 326 4.50 -37.78 29.70
C GLY A 326 5.12 -36.39 29.61
N ASN A 327 5.58 -35.95 28.43
CA ASN A 327 6.13 -34.61 28.25
C ASN A 327 5.03 -33.55 28.37
N ASN A 328 5.37 -32.34 28.81
CA ASN A 328 4.43 -31.24 29.09
C ASN A 328 4.83 -29.90 28.46
N THR A 329 5.81 -29.90 27.55
CA THR A 329 6.24 -28.71 26.81
C THR A 329 6.67 -29.06 25.39
N SER A 330 6.32 -28.18 24.45
CA SER A 330 6.84 -28.19 23.08
C SER A 330 7.80 -27.04 22.87
N TYR A 331 8.70 -27.17 21.88
CA TYR A 331 9.70 -26.15 21.59
C TYR A 331 9.64 -25.72 20.11
N SER A 332 9.64 -24.40 19.90
CA SER A 332 9.84 -23.82 18.58
C SER A 332 11.22 -24.13 18.01
N ILE A 333 11.34 -24.03 16.69
CA ILE A 333 12.61 -23.96 15.96
C ILE A 333 12.86 -22.46 15.68
N PRO A 334 13.66 -21.77 16.51
CA PRO A 334 13.96 -20.37 16.30
C PRO A 334 14.97 -20.21 15.16
N ILE A 335 14.69 -19.29 14.25
CA ILE A 335 15.50 -18.94 13.09
C ILE A 335 15.81 -17.44 13.18
N THR A 336 17.07 -17.12 13.46
CA THR A 336 17.56 -15.77 13.79
C THR A 336 18.57 -15.27 12.75
N GLY A 337 18.07 -14.91 11.57
CA GLY A 337 18.88 -14.31 10.53
C GLY A 337 18.11 -13.75 9.32
N GLY A 338 18.85 -13.04 8.46
CA GLY A 338 18.37 -12.43 7.21
C GLY A 338 19.04 -13.04 5.97
N HIS A 339 18.56 -12.65 4.79
CA HIS A 339 18.99 -13.22 3.50
C HIS A 339 18.89 -14.76 3.49
N LEU A 340 17.71 -15.27 3.86
CA LEU A 340 17.42 -16.68 4.02
C LEU A 340 16.11 -17.02 3.30
N VAL A 341 16.07 -18.13 2.57
CA VAL A 341 14.83 -18.66 1.99
C VAL A 341 14.60 -20.10 2.44
N ILE A 342 13.42 -20.39 2.99
CA ILE A 342 12.92 -21.75 3.16
C ILE A 342 12.11 -22.09 1.91
N LYS A 343 12.57 -23.06 1.12
CA LYS A 343 12.00 -23.36 -0.21
C LYS A 343 11.67 -24.84 -0.38
N GLY A 344 10.54 -25.14 -1.03
CA GLY A 344 10.22 -26.48 -1.53
C GLY A 344 10.11 -26.58 -3.05
N ASP A 345 9.56 -27.70 -3.56
CA ASP A 345 9.32 -27.95 -5.00
C ASP A 345 7.89 -27.60 -5.45
N GLY A 346 7.09 -27.06 -4.55
CA GLY A 346 5.71 -26.64 -4.76
C GLY A 346 4.80 -27.07 -3.61
N PRO A 347 3.69 -26.35 -3.36
CA PRO A 347 2.80 -26.63 -2.24
C PRO A 347 2.23 -28.05 -2.26
N ASP A 348 1.93 -28.63 -3.43
CA ASP A 348 1.41 -29.99 -3.50
C ASP A 348 2.50 -31.09 -3.47
N LYS A 349 3.79 -30.72 -3.45
CA LYS A 349 4.94 -31.65 -3.53
C LYS A 349 5.75 -31.74 -2.24
N THR A 350 6.00 -30.61 -1.60
CA THR A 350 6.81 -30.54 -0.37
C THR A 350 5.90 -30.26 0.82
N LYS A 351 5.84 -31.17 1.79
CA LYS A 351 5.02 -31.03 3.00
C LYS A 351 5.86 -31.01 4.27
N LEU A 352 5.69 -29.97 5.08
CA LEU A 352 6.26 -29.82 6.41
C LEU A 352 5.17 -30.14 7.45
N ILE A 353 5.36 -31.22 8.21
CA ILE A 353 4.31 -31.88 8.98
C ILE A 353 4.50 -31.67 10.48
N MET A 354 3.43 -31.24 11.14
CA MET A 354 3.22 -31.34 12.58
C MET A 354 2.40 -32.60 12.85
N ALA A 355 3.06 -33.70 13.22
CA ALA A 355 2.42 -35.00 13.37
C ALA A 355 1.60 -35.13 14.66
N THR A 356 1.91 -34.31 15.67
CA THR A 356 1.22 -34.23 16.96
C THR A 356 1.04 -32.76 17.33
N PRO A 357 0.19 -32.41 18.31
CA PRO A 357 -0.02 -31.01 18.66
C PRO A 357 1.18 -30.40 19.40
N ASN A 358 1.35 -29.09 19.29
CA ASN A 358 2.21 -28.31 20.18
C ASN A 358 1.52 -28.15 21.55
N LEU A 359 2.15 -28.66 22.60
CA LEU A 359 1.67 -28.56 23.97
C LEU A 359 1.67 -27.09 24.44
N PRO A 360 0.63 -26.64 25.16
CA PRO A 360 0.45 -25.25 25.54
C PRO A 360 1.37 -24.86 26.69
N GLY A 361 1.64 -23.56 26.84
CA GLY A 361 2.29 -23.01 28.03
C GLY A 361 1.49 -23.22 29.32
N SER A 362 0.16 -23.22 29.19
CA SER A 362 -0.82 -23.60 30.22
C SER A 362 -2.13 -23.99 29.53
N THR A 363 -2.83 -25.02 29.99
CA THR A 363 -4.15 -25.39 29.45
C THR A 363 -5.24 -24.36 29.78
N GLU A 364 -5.00 -23.48 30.77
CA GLU A 364 -5.85 -22.31 31.03
C GLU A 364 -5.71 -21.21 29.98
N VAL A 365 -4.65 -21.23 29.17
CA VAL A 365 -4.37 -20.23 28.13
C VAL A 365 -4.36 -20.91 26.77
N MET A 366 -5.56 -21.01 26.18
CA MET A 366 -5.84 -21.77 24.95
C MET A 366 -4.95 -21.44 23.73
N TYR A 367 -4.41 -20.23 23.65
CA TYR A 367 -3.52 -19.80 22.56
C TYR A 367 -2.03 -19.88 22.91
N SER A 368 -1.65 -20.42 24.07
CA SER A 368 -0.26 -20.40 24.57
C SER A 368 0.68 -21.48 23.97
N SER A 369 0.18 -22.33 23.08
CA SER A 369 1.03 -23.26 22.33
C SER A 369 2.02 -22.51 21.44
N PRO A 370 3.29 -22.93 21.39
CA PRO A 370 4.31 -22.30 20.56
C PRO A 370 4.04 -22.52 19.07
N CYS A 371 4.70 -21.72 18.22
CA CYS A 371 4.81 -22.00 16.79
C CYS A 371 5.91 -23.03 16.51
N MET A 372 5.76 -23.85 15.46
CA MET A 372 6.82 -24.75 15.01
C MET A 372 8.04 -23.98 14.51
N PHE A 373 7.84 -22.98 13.63
CA PHE A 373 8.88 -22.05 13.19
C PHE A 373 8.69 -20.65 13.77
N GLU A 374 9.79 -20.06 14.23
CA GLU A 374 9.87 -18.64 14.58
C GLU A 374 11.00 -17.96 13.80
N LEU A 375 10.68 -17.28 12.70
CA LEU A 375 11.64 -16.44 11.99
C LEU A 375 11.60 -15.06 12.65
N LYS A 376 12.61 -14.77 13.47
CA LYS A 376 12.48 -13.71 14.47
C LYS A 376 13.77 -12.99 14.76
N HIS A 377 13.72 -11.66 14.75
CA HIS A 377 14.69 -10.84 15.48
C HIS A 377 14.27 -10.70 16.96
N ASN A 378 15.17 -10.97 17.90
CA ASN A 378 14.82 -11.05 19.33
C ASN A 378 14.94 -9.71 20.10
N SER A 379 15.57 -8.69 19.52
CA SER A 379 15.73 -7.40 20.20
C SER A 379 14.54 -6.46 19.99
N ASP A 380 14.19 -5.74 21.04
CA ASP A 380 13.14 -4.73 21.01
C ASP A 380 13.58 -3.38 20.40
N THR A 381 12.60 -2.56 20.07
CA THR A 381 12.83 -1.17 19.66
C THR A 381 13.30 -0.33 20.85
N ARG A 382 14.02 0.76 20.57
CA ARG A 382 14.49 1.70 21.61
C ARG A 382 14.51 3.12 21.09
N LYS A 383 14.13 4.09 21.93
CA LYS A 383 14.21 5.52 21.61
C LYS A 383 15.61 5.91 21.13
N MET A 384 15.64 6.71 20.07
CA MET A 384 16.84 7.36 19.54
C MET A 384 16.77 8.87 19.73
N CYS A 385 15.64 9.48 19.35
CA CYS A 385 15.43 10.93 19.45
C CYS A 385 13.92 11.25 19.56
N THR A 386 13.60 12.51 19.86
CA THR A 386 12.23 13.02 19.98
C THR A 386 11.86 13.80 18.71
N VAL A 387 10.61 13.65 18.27
CA VAL A 387 10.06 14.44 17.16
C VAL A 387 9.65 15.82 17.68
N THR A 388 10.09 16.88 17.02
CA THR A 388 9.97 18.27 17.51
C THR A 388 8.99 19.14 16.73
N SER A 389 8.50 18.66 15.59
CA SER A 389 7.65 19.42 14.68
C SER A 389 6.44 18.60 14.24
N ASP A 390 5.32 19.28 13.99
CA ASP A 390 4.10 18.65 13.47
C ASP A 390 4.34 18.09 12.06
N ALA A 391 3.69 16.97 11.74
CA ALA A 391 3.66 16.42 10.39
C ALA A 391 2.23 15.98 10.04
N LYS A 392 1.72 16.43 8.90
CA LYS A 392 0.38 16.06 8.43
C LYS A 392 0.37 14.61 7.96
N LYS A 393 -0.78 13.94 8.11
CA LYS A 393 -1.06 12.66 7.46
C LYS A 393 -0.81 12.78 5.94
N GLY A 394 -0.16 11.79 5.34
CA GLY A 394 0.23 11.77 3.93
C GLY A 394 1.57 12.45 3.59
N THR A 395 2.21 13.12 4.55
CA THR A 395 3.57 13.69 4.36
C THR A 395 4.65 12.64 4.60
N TYR A 396 5.91 12.96 4.30
CA TYR A 396 7.04 12.02 4.32
C TYR A 396 8.17 12.46 5.26
N VAL A 397 7.96 13.53 6.02
CA VAL A 397 9.05 14.25 6.69
C VAL A 397 8.71 14.48 8.15
N VAL A 398 9.68 14.25 9.01
CA VAL A 398 9.66 14.67 10.41
C VAL A 398 10.94 15.44 10.74
N GLU A 399 10.86 16.34 11.72
CA GLU A 399 12.02 16.99 12.32
C GLU A 399 12.22 16.45 13.73
N VAL A 400 13.48 16.23 14.11
CA VAL A 400 13.85 15.66 15.40
C VAL A 400 14.83 16.56 16.15
N ASP A 401 14.97 16.34 17.46
CA ASP A 401 15.95 17.06 18.28
C ASP A 401 17.41 16.67 17.96
N ASP A 402 17.65 15.39 17.66
CA ASP A 402 18.96 14.87 17.26
C ASP A 402 18.86 13.76 16.21
N ALA A 403 19.35 14.02 15.00
CA ALA A 403 19.43 13.01 13.93
C ALA A 403 20.79 12.30 13.83
N THR A 404 21.76 12.54 14.72
CA THR A 404 23.16 12.08 14.57
C THR A 404 23.28 10.57 14.38
N GLY A 405 22.44 9.77 15.04
CA GLY A 405 22.43 8.31 14.94
C GLY A 405 21.64 7.71 13.77
N LEU A 406 21.06 8.55 12.90
CA LEU A 406 20.13 8.15 11.84
C LEU A 406 20.76 8.35 10.46
N ASN A 407 20.65 7.33 9.60
CA ASN A 407 21.28 7.28 8.29
C ASN A 407 20.30 6.91 7.18
N LYS A 408 20.62 7.31 5.96
CA LYS A 408 19.93 6.83 4.75
C LYS A 408 20.05 5.30 4.66
N GLY A 409 18.94 4.64 4.41
CA GLY A 409 18.81 3.19 4.35
C GLY A 409 18.34 2.54 5.65
N ASP A 410 18.46 3.24 6.79
CA ASP A 410 17.99 2.72 8.07
C ASP A 410 16.47 2.53 8.06
N TRP A 411 16.03 1.41 8.62
CA TRP A 411 14.65 1.24 9.04
C TRP A 411 14.49 1.70 10.50
N VAL A 412 13.48 2.53 10.75
CA VAL A 412 13.15 3.09 12.06
C VAL A 412 11.67 2.93 12.36
N CYS A 413 11.31 3.11 13.63
CA CYS A 413 9.92 3.13 14.07
C CYS A 413 9.55 4.55 14.53
N LEU A 414 8.62 5.20 13.84
CA LEU A 414 7.93 6.39 14.31
C LEU A 414 6.91 5.95 15.37
N TYR A 415 7.16 6.34 16.61
CA TYR A 415 6.57 5.75 17.79
C TYR A 415 5.79 6.78 18.61
N LEU A 416 4.63 6.37 19.11
CA LEU A 416 3.87 7.08 20.15
C LEU A 416 3.34 6.08 21.18
N LYS A 417 3.48 6.41 22.45
CA LYS A 417 2.69 5.82 23.54
C LYS A 417 2.34 6.91 24.55
N ASP A 418 1.09 7.34 24.53
CA ASP A 418 0.65 8.46 25.37
C ASP A 418 -0.82 8.30 25.78
N ASN A 419 -1.06 8.29 27.10
CA ASN A 419 -2.37 8.12 27.71
C ASN A 419 -2.99 9.44 28.19
N THR A 420 -2.51 10.57 27.66
CA THR A 420 -3.12 11.87 27.92
C THR A 420 -4.61 11.83 27.53
N PRO A 421 -5.56 12.17 28.44
CA PRO A 421 -6.99 12.03 28.18
C PRO A 421 -7.48 12.78 26.94
N GLU A 422 -6.93 13.97 26.66
CA GLU A 422 -7.26 14.74 25.46
C GLU A 422 -6.92 13.98 24.17
N LEU A 423 -5.75 13.32 24.14
CA LEU A 423 -5.31 12.53 22.99
C LEU A 423 -6.17 11.26 22.84
N VAL A 424 -6.48 10.56 23.93
CA VAL A 424 -7.38 9.39 23.90
C VAL A 424 -8.77 9.77 23.39
N ASP A 425 -9.31 10.90 23.86
CA ASP A 425 -10.60 11.44 23.40
C ASP A 425 -10.57 11.84 21.92
N LYS A 426 -9.44 12.38 21.44
CA LYS A 426 -9.25 12.71 20.03
C LYS A 426 -9.20 11.44 19.17
N GLU A 427 -8.42 10.45 19.59
CA GLU A 427 -8.23 9.18 18.87
C GLU A 427 -9.53 8.38 18.73
N LEU A 428 -10.41 8.45 19.74
CA LEU A 428 -11.68 7.72 19.76
C LEU A 428 -12.86 8.47 19.14
N SER A 429 -12.65 9.70 18.69
CA SER A 429 -13.70 10.52 18.09
C SER A 429 -14.38 9.78 16.91
N PRO A 430 -15.72 9.77 16.82
CA PRO A 430 -16.68 10.57 17.58
C PRO A 430 -17.14 9.96 18.92
N TYR A 431 -16.61 8.80 19.30
CA TYR A 431 -16.98 8.08 20.53
C TYR A 431 -16.10 8.46 21.71
N LYS A 432 -16.42 7.88 22.88
CA LYS A 432 -15.67 8.03 24.12
C LYS A 432 -15.20 6.68 24.60
N ALA A 433 -14.09 6.68 25.35
CA ALA A 433 -13.62 5.49 26.03
C ALA A 433 -14.69 4.99 27.02
N GLU A 434 -14.94 3.69 27.01
CA GLU A 434 -15.81 3.02 27.98
C GLU A 434 -14.96 2.31 29.03
N ALA A 435 -15.47 2.18 30.26
CA ALA A 435 -14.71 1.63 31.38
C ALA A 435 -14.12 0.22 31.14
N THR A 436 -14.68 -0.53 30.19
CA THR A 436 -14.14 -1.84 29.80
C THR A 436 -12.92 -1.77 28.91
N MET A 437 -12.66 -0.65 28.23
CA MET A 437 -11.55 -0.47 27.28
C MET A 437 -10.25 -0.09 28.05
N THR A 438 -9.85 -0.91 29.01
CA THR A 438 -8.74 -0.59 29.92
C THR A 438 -7.42 -0.41 29.18
N ASN A 439 -7.17 -1.11 28.07
CA ASN A 439 -5.93 -0.95 27.31
C ASN A 439 -5.73 0.50 26.84
N ILE A 440 -6.71 1.09 26.16
CA ILE A 440 -6.55 2.46 25.64
C ILE A 440 -6.61 3.51 26.75
N ILE A 441 -7.31 3.22 27.86
CA ILE A 441 -7.36 4.10 29.03
C ILE A 441 -6.02 4.13 29.77
N GLU A 442 -5.42 2.96 30.02
CA GLU A 442 -4.21 2.83 30.84
C GLU A 442 -2.94 3.02 30.03
N ASN A 443 -2.85 2.39 28.86
CA ASN A 443 -1.68 2.46 27.97
C ASN A 443 -1.74 3.64 26.99
N GLY A 444 -2.91 4.22 26.76
CA GLY A 444 -3.08 5.35 25.86
C GLY A 444 -3.09 4.98 24.38
N VAL A 445 -2.94 6.01 23.55
CA VAL A 445 -2.76 5.86 22.11
C VAL A 445 -1.37 5.27 21.85
N GLN A 446 -1.33 4.15 21.12
CA GLN A 446 -0.13 3.41 20.78
C GLN A 446 0.03 3.35 19.26
N ILE A 447 1.15 3.86 18.75
CA ILE A 447 1.50 3.88 17.33
C ILE A 447 2.91 3.33 17.14
N GLN A 448 3.05 2.44 16.15
CA GLN A 448 4.32 1.90 15.68
C GLN A 448 4.31 1.93 14.14
N ASP A 449 4.72 3.04 13.51
CA ASP A 449 4.89 3.09 12.05
C ASP A 449 6.34 2.83 11.68
N PHE A 450 6.62 1.77 10.93
CA PHE A 450 7.97 1.48 10.45
C PHE A 450 8.23 2.16 9.10
N HIS A 451 9.35 2.87 9.03
CA HIS A 451 9.74 3.65 7.86
C HIS A 451 11.19 3.41 7.47
N GLN A 452 11.47 3.46 6.16
CA GLN A 452 12.83 3.51 5.64
C GLN A 452 13.27 4.97 5.41
N ILE A 453 14.44 5.35 5.92
CA ILE A 453 14.99 6.69 5.70
C ILE A 453 15.63 6.79 4.32
N ILE A 454 15.19 7.72 3.48
CA ILE A 454 15.74 7.95 2.13
C ILE A 454 16.63 9.20 2.04
N ALA A 455 16.44 10.16 2.93
CA ALA A 455 17.23 11.38 3.01
C ALA A 455 17.27 11.94 4.44
N LYS A 456 18.34 12.70 4.71
CA LYS A 456 18.54 13.44 5.95
C LYS A 456 19.22 14.77 5.61
N SER A 457 18.70 15.87 6.15
CA SER A 457 19.29 17.20 6.07
C SER A 457 19.25 17.86 7.44
N GLY A 458 20.42 17.96 8.09
CA GLY A 458 20.49 18.31 9.51
C GLY A 458 19.64 17.37 10.36
N ASN A 459 18.66 17.93 11.05
CA ASN A 459 17.70 17.24 11.91
C ASN A 459 16.37 16.87 11.22
N ARG A 460 16.25 17.13 9.93
CA ARG A 460 15.10 16.75 9.11
C ARG A 460 15.34 15.40 8.46
N ILE A 461 14.40 14.48 8.61
CA ILE A 461 14.45 13.11 8.09
C ILE A 461 13.31 12.92 7.11
N THR A 462 13.61 12.32 5.95
CA THR A 462 12.62 11.96 4.93
C THR A 462 12.49 10.44 4.85
N PHE A 463 11.27 9.95 5.02
CA PHE A 463 10.89 8.56 4.87
C PHE A 463 10.55 8.23 3.41
N LYS A 464 10.64 6.94 3.06
CA LYS A 464 10.15 6.45 1.76
C LYS A 464 8.63 6.40 1.74
N GLU A 465 8.02 5.96 2.83
CA GLU A 465 6.57 5.76 2.97
C GLU A 465 5.90 7.02 3.54
N PRO A 466 4.65 7.32 3.13
CA PRO A 466 3.90 8.42 3.72
C PRO A 466 3.52 8.08 5.17
N ILE A 467 3.45 9.10 6.01
CA ILE A 467 2.99 9.04 7.39
C ILE A 467 1.47 8.81 7.40
N MET A 468 1.01 7.73 8.03
CA MET A 468 -0.42 7.34 8.01
C MET A 468 -1.24 7.88 9.19
N HIS A 469 -0.58 8.48 10.18
CA HIS A 469 -1.20 9.13 11.31
C HIS A 469 -0.57 10.50 11.52
N GLU A 470 -1.37 11.54 11.72
CA GLU A 470 -0.84 12.88 11.96
C GLU A 470 0.07 12.93 13.20
N VAL A 471 1.16 13.68 13.10
CA VAL A 471 2.11 13.91 14.19
C VAL A 471 1.89 15.31 14.72
N GLU A 472 1.60 15.41 16.01
CA GLU A 472 1.55 16.68 16.73
C GLU A 472 2.66 16.70 17.77
N ALA A 473 3.60 17.64 17.66
CA ALA A 473 4.79 17.74 18.48
C ALA A 473 4.51 17.93 19.98
N ARG A 474 3.27 18.34 20.34
CA ARG A 474 2.82 18.43 21.73
C ARG A 474 2.68 17.07 22.43
N TRP A 475 2.59 15.97 21.68
CA TRP A 475 2.54 14.61 22.21
C TRP A 475 3.92 13.96 22.26
N LYS A 476 4.01 12.79 22.88
CA LYS A 476 5.29 12.08 23.12
C LYS A 476 5.80 11.30 21.89
N TRP A 477 5.89 11.95 20.74
CA TRP A 477 6.40 11.32 19.52
C TRP A 477 7.93 11.13 19.55
N GLU A 478 8.36 9.95 19.12
CA GLU A 478 9.76 9.53 19.16
C GLU A 478 10.15 8.76 17.90
N ILE A 479 11.42 8.81 17.54
CA ILE A 479 12.01 7.85 16.61
C ILE A 479 12.71 6.77 17.41
N HIS A 480 12.36 5.52 17.15
CA HIS A 480 12.98 4.35 17.75
C HIS A 480 13.82 3.59 16.74
N ARG A 481 14.96 3.06 17.19
CA ARG A 481 15.72 2.05 16.44
C ARG A 481 14.83 0.83 16.26
N TYR A 482 14.85 0.25 15.07
CA TYR A 482 14.10 -0.96 14.75
C TYR A 482 15.05 -2.11 14.37
N PRO A 483 15.47 -2.96 15.33
CA PRO A 483 16.23 -4.17 15.03
C PRO A 483 15.37 -5.19 14.30
N HIS A 484 15.84 -5.66 13.14
CA HIS A 484 15.12 -6.54 12.24
C HIS A 484 16.07 -7.40 11.40
N TYR A 485 15.52 -8.38 10.70
CA TYR A 485 16.20 -9.06 9.59
C TYR A 485 15.50 -8.73 8.27
N GLU A 486 16.25 -8.74 7.18
CA GLU A 486 15.74 -8.45 5.84
C GLU A 486 15.88 -9.65 4.91
N GLU A 487 15.10 -9.67 3.82
CA GLU A 487 15.17 -10.69 2.77
C GLU A 487 14.98 -12.13 3.30
N VAL A 488 13.92 -12.33 4.09
CA VAL A 488 13.54 -13.64 4.64
C VAL A 488 12.31 -14.17 3.90
N GLY A 489 12.45 -15.32 3.26
CA GLY A 489 11.44 -15.92 2.39
C GLY A 489 10.95 -17.30 2.85
N VAL A 490 9.66 -17.58 2.66
CA VAL A 490 9.08 -18.93 2.70
C VAL A 490 8.30 -19.18 1.41
N GLU A 491 8.67 -20.19 0.64
CA GLU A 491 8.01 -20.44 -0.65
C GLU A 491 7.93 -21.90 -1.09
N ASP A 492 6.94 -22.19 -1.93
CA ASP A 492 6.81 -23.45 -2.67
C ASP A 492 6.66 -24.70 -1.80
N LEU A 493 5.86 -24.65 -0.74
CA LEU A 493 5.68 -25.77 0.19
C LEU A 493 4.33 -25.72 0.93
N SER A 494 3.99 -26.82 1.60
CA SER A 494 2.84 -26.92 2.50
C SER A 494 3.26 -27.05 3.95
N PHE A 495 2.48 -26.46 4.85
CA PHE A 495 2.42 -26.79 6.27
C PHE A 495 1.19 -27.65 6.54
N VAL A 496 1.37 -28.75 7.26
CA VAL A 496 0.30 -29.73 7.52
C VAL A 496 0.17 -29.96 9.02
N GLY A 497 -1.00 -29.69 9.57
CA GLY A 497 -1.40 -30.00 10.95
C GLY A 497 -2.57 -30.97 11.01
N GLN A 498 -3.21 -31.05 12.18
CA GLN A 498 -4.41 -31.87 12.41
C GLN A 498 -5.43 -31.12 13.29
N ALA A 499 -5.74 -29.87 12.92
CA ALA A 499 -6.81 -29.09 13.55
C ALA A 499 -8.10 -29.90 13.66
N LYS A 500 -8.81 -29.72 14.77
CA LYS A 500 -9.99 -30.52 15.11
C LYS A 500 -11.10 -30.37 14.07
N ASP A 501 -11.75 -31.48 13.73
CA ASP A 501 -12.89 -31.48 12.82
C ASP A 501 -14.09 -30.68 13.38
N ASP A 502 -14.25 -30.67 14.72
CA ASP A 502 -15.33 -30.00 15.43
C ASP A 502 -14.92 -28.67 16.08
N PHE A 503 -13.98 -27.92 15.49
CA PHE A 503 -13.44 -26.65 16.03
C PHE A 503 -14.45 -25.82 16.84
N LYS A 504 -14.01 -25.41 18.04
CA LYS A 504 -14.74 -24.51 18.94
C LYS A 504 -13.88 -23.29 19.23
N HIS A 505 -14.35 -22.12 18.82
CA HIS A 505 -13.72 -20.85 19.17
C HIS A 505 -13.64 -20.72 20.69
N HIS A 506 -12.41 -20.60 21.20
CA HIS A 506 -12.11 -20.56 22.62
C HIS A 506 -12.61 -21.78 23.41
N GLY A 507 -12.68 -22.95 22.77
CA GLY A 507 -13.12 -24.20 23.39
C GLY A 507 -12.04 -24.83 24.27
N THR A 508 -10.87 -25.11 23.67
CA THR A 508 -9.72 -25.74 24.32
C THR A 508 -8.43 -25.25 23.67
N TRP A 509 -7.28 -25.57 24.26
CA TRP A 509 -5.98 -25.27 23.63
C TRP A 509 -5.76 -26.06 22.34
N GLU A 510 -6.39 -27.24 22.20
CA GLU A 510 -6.36 -28.02 20.96
C GLU A 510 -7.13 -27.35 19.82
N ASP A 511 -8.21 -26.63 20.13
CA ASP A 511 -8.96 -25.86 19.15
C ASP A 511 -8.17 -24.65 18.65
N ASP A 512 -7.61 -23.87 19.59
CA ASP A 512 -7.07 -22.55 19.30
C ASP A 512 -5.56 -22.56 18.96
N GLY A 513 -4.79 -23.49 19.54
CA GLY A 513 -3.33 -23.36 19.58
C GLY A 513 -2.50 -24.56 19.12
N ALA A 514 -3.09 -25.76 19.01
CA ALA A 514 -2.31 -26.98 18.81
C ALA A 514 -1.43 -27.00 17.55
N TYR A 515 -1.88 -26.43 16.44
CA TYR A 515 -1.18 -26.51 15.15
C TYR A 515 -0.86 -25.13 14.59
N LYS A 516 0.18 -24.49 15.13
CA LYS A 516 0.73 -23.21 14.64
C LYS A 516 2.07 -23.44 13.93
N PRO A 517 2.14 -23.41 12.60
CA PRO A 517 3.35 -23.76 11.87
C PRO A 517 4.39 -22.64 11.86
N LEU A 518 3.97 -21.36 11.79
CA LEU A 518 4.86 -20.28 11.38
C LEU A 518 4.53 -18.93 12.04
N ASN A 519 5.57 -18.26 12.55
CA ASN A 519 5.56 -16.84 12.87
C ASN A 519 6.71 -16.11 12.18
N MET A 520 6.43 -14.89 11.72
CA MET A 520 7.37 -13.97 11.08
C MET A 520 7.44 -12.69 11.92
N VAL A 521 8.56 -12.40 12.58
CA VAL A 521 8.64 -11.38 13.63
C VAL A 521 9.82 -10.44 13.42
N ARG A 522 9.56 -9.13 13.34
CA ARG A 522 10.57 -8.08 13.11
C ARG A 522 11.38 -8.34 11.84
N LEU A 523 10.65 -8.48 10.72
CA LEU A 523 11.22 -8.64 9.40
C LEU A 523 10.96 -7.39 8.55
N THR A 524 11.87 -7.10 7.62
CA THR A 524 11.66 -6.10 6.56
C THR A 524 11.86 -6.75 5.20
N ASN A 525 11.21 -6.23 4.16
CA ASN A 525 11.39 -6.70 2.77
C ASN A 525 11.44 -8.23 2.70
N SER A 526 10.40 -8.88 3.23
CA SER A 526 10.34 -10.32 3.43
C SER A 526 9.05 -10.89 2.82
N TRP A 527 8.98 -12.20 2.61
CA TRP A 527 7.84 -12.76 1.90
C TRP A 527 7.45 -14.18 2.30
N MET A 528 6.18 -14.50 2.04
CA MET A 528 5.65 -15.84 2.01
C MET A 528 4.80 -16.02 0.74
N ARG A 529 5.10 -16.99 -0.13
CA ARG A 529 4.30 -17.16 -1.35
C ARG A 529 4.25 -18.57 -1.88
N ARG A 530 3.17 -18.92 -2.59
CA ARG A 530 2.94 -20.28 -3.12
C ARG A 530 3.02 -21.30 -1.99
N VAL A 531 2.37 -20.97 -0.87
CA VAL A 531 2.33 -21.77 0.35
C VAL A 531 0.92 -22.29 0.59
N LYS A 532 0.82 -23.49 1.15
CA LYS A 532 -0.47 -24.06 1.54
C LYS A 532 -0.46 -24.45 3.02
N PHE A 533 -1.57 -24.22 3.69
CA PHE A 533 -1.80 -24.60 5.08
C PHE A 533 -2.96 -25.58 5.14
N THR A 534 -2.71 -26.80 5.59
CA THR A 534 -3.74 -27.84 5.67
C THR A 534 -4.00 -28.21 7.13
N SER A 535 -5.25 -28.04 7.58
CA SER A 535 -5.73 -28.36 8.92
C SER A 535 -4.85 -27.77 10.03
N VAL A 536 -4.64 -26.45 10.00
CA VAL A 536 -3.86 -25.72 11.02
C VAL A 536 -4.79 -24.89 11.93
N SER A 537 -4.39 -24.73 13.20
CA SER A 537 -5.13 -23.91 14.17
C SER A 537 -4.97 -22.42 13.87
N GLU A 538 -3.74 -21.98 13.59
CA GLU A 538 -3.44 -20.63 13.11
C GLU A 538 -2.46 -20.74 11.94
N ALA A 539 -2.69 -20.03 10.82
CA ALA A 539 -1.79 -20.13 9.67
C ALA A 539 -0.47 -19.38 9.91
N THR A 540 -0.50 -18.05 10.04
CA THR A 540 0.72 -17.23 10.27
C THR A 540 0.38 -15.86 10.85
N SER A 541 1.20 -15.40 11.79
CA SER A 541 1.23 -13.98 12.18
C SER A 541 2.51 -13.30 11.68
N ILE A 542 2.34 -12.14 11.04
CA ILE A 542 3.42 -11.22 10.67
C ILE A 542 3.44 -10.13 11.74
N ILE A 543 4.46 -10.14 12.60
CA ILE A 543 4.48 -9.39 13.85
C ILE A 543 5.58 -8.34 13.83
N ASN A 544 5.26 -7.08 14.18
CA ASN A 544 6.21 -5.96 14.28
C ASN A 544 7.15 -5.85 13.08
N SER A 545 6.64 -6.07 11.88
CA SER A 545 7.38 -6.15 10.62
C SER A 545 7.03 -5.00 9.68
N ALA A 546 7.80 -4.82 8.60
CA ALA A 546 7.53 -3.80 7.58
C ALA A 546 7.72 -4.37 6.17
N ASN A 547 6.94 -3.92 5.19
CA ASN A 547 7.12 -4.31 3.78
C ASN A 547 7.21 -5.83 3.59
N VAL A 548 6.27 -6.56 4.20
CA VAL A 548 6.17 -8.01 4.05
C VAL A 548 5.02 -8.34 3.10
N SER A 549 5.27 -9.24 2.14
CA SER A 549 4.24 -9.75 1.22
C SER A 549 3.92 -11.22 1.51
N ALA A 550 2.65 -11.53 1.79
CA ALA A 550 2.13 -12.89 1.86
C ALA A 550 1.09 -13.10 0.75
N TYR A 551 1.38 -13.92 -0.28
CA TYR A 551 0.43 -14.08 -1.38
C TYR A 551 0.48 -15.41 -2.13
N ASP A 552 -0.59 -15.70 -2.86
CA ASP A 552 -0.80 -16.97 -3.56
C ASP A 552 -0.77 -18.14 -2.56
N ILE A 553 -1.74 -18.12 -1.65
CA ILE A 553 -1.79 -19.01 -0.49
C ILE A 553 -3.14 -19.72 -0.45
N THR A 554 -3.12 -21.01 -0.11
CA THR A 554 -4.34 -21.79 0.16
C THR A 554 -4.38 -22.23 1.61
N ILE A 555 -5.54 -22.09 2.26
CA ILE A 555 -5.83 -22.66 3.57
C ILE A 555 -6.97 -23.66 3.39
N ASP A 556 -6.75 -24.94 3.71
CA ASP A 556 -7.73 -26.00 3.51
C ASP A 556 -7.70 -27.08 4.62
N GLY A 557 -8.55 -28.10 4.48
CA GLY A 557 -8.76 -29.11 5.52
C GLY A 557 -9.76 -28.65 6.57
N ASN A 558 -9.51 -28.97 7.84
CA ASN A 558 -10.38 -28.58 8.94
C ASN A 558 -10.17 -27.11 9.31
N ARG A 559 -11.26 -26.39 9.59
CA ARG A 559 -11.19 -25.01 10.09
C ARG A 559 -10.51 -24.97 11.46
N GLY A 560 -9.81 -23.88 11.73
CA GLY A 560 -9.21 -23.57 13.02
C GLY A 560 -9.60 -22.17 13.49
N HIS A 561 -8.69 -21.59 14.27
CA HIS A 561 -8.86 -20.32 14.94
C HIS A 561 -8.59 -19.11 14.02
N SER A 562 -7.47 -19.09 13.29
CA SER A 562 -7.13 -17.91 12.47
C SER A 562 -6.34 -18.17 11.19
N ALA A 563 -6.57 -17.32 10.18
CA ALA A 563 -5.81 -17.29 8.93
C ALA A 563 -4.50 -16.48 9.09
N ILE A 564 -4.26 -15.50 8.22
CA ILE A 564 -3.02 -14.70 8.18
C ILE A 564 -3.31 -13.27 8.65
N ARG A 565 -2.51 -12.77 9.60
CA ARG A 565 -2.68 -11.40 10.10
C ARG A 565 -1.40 -10.59 10.13
N SER A 566 -1.52 -9.30 9.85
CA SER A 566 -0.55 -8.26 10.21
C SER A 566 -0.79 -7.85 11.67
N ALA A 567 0.23 -7.96 12.51
CA ALA A 567 0.16 -7.65 13.93
C ALA A 567 1.22 -6.61 14.30
N GLY A 568 0.81 -5.39 14.64
CA GLY A 568 1.73 -4.31 15.00
C GLY A 568 2.74 -3.99 13.91
N SER A 569 2.39 -4.24 12.64
CA SER A 569 3.28 -4.15 11.48
C SER A 569 2.86 -3.03 10.53
N SER A 570 3.80 -2.53 9.73
CA SER A 570 3.53 -1.49 8.74
C SER A 570 3.60 -2.02 7.31
N ARG A 571 2.72 -1.54 6.42
CA ARG A 571 2.83 -1.77 4.97
C ARG A 571 2.91 -3.27 4.60
N VAL A 572 2.16 -4.11 5.30
CA VAL A 572 2.05 -5.55 5.00
C VAL A 572 1.02 -5.75 3.87
N PHE A 573 1.38 -6.54 2.87
CA PHE A 573 0.48 -6.96 1.79
C PHE A 573 0.09 -8.44 1.99
N ILE A 574 -1.20 -8.72 2.13
CA ILE A 574 -1.77 -10.07 2.18
C ILE A 574 -2.69 -10.22 0.97
N GLY A 575 -2.27 -11.00 -0.03
CA GLY A 575 -2.90 -11.02 -1.34
C GLY A 575 -3.25 -12.41 -1.85
N LYS A 576 -4.31 -12.59 -2.64
CA LYS A 576 -4.64 -13.89 -3.29
C LYS A 576 -4.57 -15.07 -2.31
N VAL A 577 -5.16 -14.90 -1.13
CA VAL A 577 -5.32 -15.99 -0.15
C VAL A 577 -6.69 -16.62 -0.39
N THR A 578 -6.75 -17.94 -0.51
CA THR A 578 -8.00 -18.70 -0.58
C THR A 578 -8.13 -19.58 0.65
N ASP A 579 -9.04 -19.22 1.56
CA ASP A 579 -9.42 -20.03 2.70
C ASP A 579 -10.72 -20.78 2.41
N ARG A 580 -10.58 -22.08 2.25
CA ARG A 580 -11.66 -23.03 1.95
C ARG A 580 -11.76 -24.13 3.01
N THR A 581 -11.30 -23.84 4.22
CA THR A 581 -11.41 -24.78 5.34
C THR A 581 -12.86 -25.13 5.66
N ASN A 582 -13.06 -26.38 6.07
CA ASN A 582 -14.37 -26.95 6.32
C ASN A 582 -14.63 -27.07 7.82
N GLY A 583 -15.88 -26.94 8.24
CA GLY A 583 -16.24 -27.19 9.64
C GLY A 583 -17.70 -26.93 9.93
N LEU A 584 -18.07 -27.09 11.20
CA LEU A 584 -19.39 -26.71 11.68
C LEU A 584 -19.55 -25.19 11.63
N LEU A 585 -20.75 -24.73 11.30
CA LEU A 585 -21.09 -23.31 11.41
C LEU A 585 -21.06 -22.90 12.90
N ILE A 586 -20.59 -21.69 13.17
CA ILE A 586 -20.45 -21.21 14.55
C ILE A 586 -21.80 -21.02 15.24
N ASP A 587 -22.76 -20.43 14.52
CA ASP A 587 -24.09 -20.14 15.08
C ASP A 587 -25.10 -21.29 14.88
N ASP A 588 -24.75 -22.32 14.09
CA ASP A 588 -25.52 -23.56 13.95
C ASP A 588 -24.57 -24.76 13.90
N ARG A 589 -24.24 -25.27 15.07
CA ARG A 589 -23.29 -26.38 15.21
C ARG A 589 -23.82 -27.74 14.74
N ASN A 590 -25.05 -27.83 14.22
CA ASN A 590 -25.55 -29.05 13.58
C ASN A 590 -25.29 -29.09 12.07
N THR A 591 -24.88 -27.96 11.49
CA THR A 591 -24.63 -27.83 10.06
C THR A 591 -23.13 -27.76 9.80
N ARG A 592 -22.62 -28.72 9.01
CA ARG A 592 -21.24 -28.70 8.50
C ARG A 592 -21.24 -28.07 7.12
N GLU A 593 -20.30 -27.17 6.87
CA GLU A 593 -20.17 -26.46 5.61
C GLU A 593 -18.77 -26.62 5.01
N GLU A 594 -18.73 -26.81 3.70
CA GLU A 594 -17.50 -26.70 2.92
C GLU A 594 -17.19 -25.23 2.66
N GLY A 595 -15.93 -24.83 2.88
CA GLY A 595 -15.56 -23.41 2.80
C GLY A 595 -16.22 -22.54 3.87
N ALA A 596 -16.38 -23.09 5.09
CA ALA A 596 -16.76 -22.31 6.28
C ALA A 596 -15.73 -21.21 6.57
N GLY A 597 -14.45 -21.52 6.37
CA GLY A 597 -13.32 -20.64 6.65
C GLY A 597 -12.79 -20.76 8.07
N GLN A 598 -11.55 -20.34 8.28
CA GLN A 598 -10.98 -20.06 9.58
C GLN A 598 -11.91 -19.08 10.32
N TYR A 599 -12.01 -19.20 11.65
CA TYR A 599 -12.90 -18.32 12.41
C TYR A 599 -12.54 -16.85 12.21
N HIS A 600 -11.27 -16.51 12.41
CA HIS A 600 -10.67 -15.23 12.06
C HIS A 600 -10.08 -15.31 10.65
N ALA A 601 -10.59 -14.53 9.70
CA ALA A 601 -10.06 -14.50 8.34
C ALA A 601 -8.71 -13.75 8.26
N CYS A 602 -8.29 -13.37 7.06
CA CYS A 602 -7.11 -12.52 6.92
C CYS A 602 -7.40 -11.09 7.39
N GLY A 603 -6.40 -10.42 7.99
CA GLY A 603 -6.60 -9.05 8.47
C GLY A 603 -5.51 -8.54 9.40
N VAL A 604 -5.90 -7.80 10.44
CA VAL A 604 -5.00 -7.00 11.27
C VAL A 604 -5.19 -7.21 12.78
N SER A 605 -4.17 -6.88 13.56
CA SER A 605 -4.23 -6.76 15.02
C SER A 605 -3.12 -5.84 15.53
N LYS A 606 -3.17 -5.49 16.84
CA LYS A 606 -2.16 -4.64 17.48
C LYS A 606 -2.06 -3.29 16.74
N PRO A 607 -1.09 -2.41 17.05
CA PRO A 607 -0.91 -1.15 16.31
C PRO A 607 -0.42 -1.32 14.86
N SER A 608 -1.08 -2.16 14.05
CA SER A 608 -0.80 -2.31 12.62
C SER A 608 -1.24 -1.07 11.85
N MET A 609 -0.52 -0.74 10.77
CA MET A 609 -0.77 0.46 9.99
C MET A 609 -0.41 0.35 8.50
N GLY A 610 -1.33 0.75 7.63
CA GLY A 610 -1.15 0.72 6.17
C GLY A 610 -1.13 -0.70 5.59
N ALA A 611 -1.85 -1.64 6.21
CA ALA A 611 -1.96 -3.02 5.71
C ALA A 611 -2.95 -3.09 4.53
N VAL A 612 -2.62 -3.92 3.55
CA VAL A 612 -3.45 -4.17 2.37
C VAL A 612 -3.84 -5.65 2.33
N ILE A 613 -5.14 -5.92 2.40
CA ILE A 613 -5.75 -7.24 2.23
C ILE A 613 -6.40 -7.25 0.85
N TRP A 614 -5.75 -7.89 -0.13
CA TRP A 614 -6.07 -7.74 -1.55
C TRP A 614 -6.54 -9.05 -2.17
N ARG A 615 -7.73 -9.06 -2.78
CA ARG A 615 -8.30 -10.24 -3.47
C ARG A 615 -8.22 -11.52 -2.64
N VAL A 616 -8.45 -11.40 -1.35
CA VAL A 616 -8.59 -12.56 -0.46
C VAL A 616 -9.99 -13.14 -0.63
N HIS A 617 -10.08 -14.46 -0.76
CA HIS A 617 -11.32 -15.22 -0.66
C HIS A 617 -11.32 -16.00 0.65
N TRP A 618 -12.08 -15.54 1.64
CA TRP A 618 -12.29 -16.28 2.88
C TRP A 618 -13.66 -16.98 2.89
N GLY A 619 -13.84 -17.91 3.83
CA GLY A 619 -15.04 -18.73 3.90
C GLY A 619 -16.33 -17.96 4.24
N LYS A 620 -17.47 -18.62 4.06
CA LYS A 620 -18.80 -18.01 4.20
C LYS A 620 -19.24 -17.78 5.64
N ASP A 621 -18.61 -18.43 6.61
CA ASP A 621 -18.86 -18.26 8.06
C ASP A 621 -17.66 -17.59 8.76
N ALA A 622 -17.16 -16.54 8.11
CA ALA A 622 -16.03 -15.72 8.56
C ALA A 622 -16.29 -14.23 8.24
N CYS A 623 -15.35 -13.38 8.64
CA CYS A 623 -15.29 -11.97 8.26
C CYS A 623 -13.83 -11.50 8.31
N PHE A 624 -13.48 -10.41 7.63
CA PHE A 624 -12.12 -9.84 7.67
C PHE A 624 -11.66 -9.65 9.12
N GLU A 625 -10.40 -9.95 9.42
CA GLU A 625 -9.92 -9.95 10.80
C GLU A 625 -9.51 -8.54 11.29
N SER A 626 -9.92 -8.21 12.51
CA SER A 626 -9.47 -7.01 13.23
C SER A 626 -9.44 -7.25 14.74
N HIS A 627 -8.36 -7.87 15.20
CA HIS A 627 -8.24 -8.49 16.54
C HIS A 627 -8.08 -7.48 17.71
N ALA A 628 -8.43 -6.21 17.50
CA ALA A 628 -8.26 -5.12 18.46
C ALA A 628 -6.80 -4.80 18.83
N THR A 629 -6.64 -4.06 19.93
CA THR A 629 -5.39 -3.41 20.34
C THR A 629 -4.91 -2.36 19.33
N GLN A 630 -5.83 -1.49 18.88
CA GLN A 630 -5.53 -0.26 18.12
C GLN A 630 -4.96 -0.42 16.68
N PRO A 631 -5.43 -1.35 15.82
CA PRO A 631 -5.08 -1.29 14.40
C PRO A 631 -5.77 -0.12 13.71
N ARG A 632 -5.15 0.44 12.67
CA ARG A 632 -5.63 1.62 11.91
C ARG A 632 -5.12 1.59 10.47
N ALA A 633 -5.69 2.41 9.59
CA ALA A 633 -5.27 2.52 8.19
C ALA A 633 -5.16 1.15 7.50
N THR A 634 -6.27 0.42 7.38
CA THR A 634 -6.31 -0.89 6.71
C THR A 634 -7.16 -0.81 5.47
N LEU A 635 -6.68 -1.38 4.38
CA LEU A 635 -7.42 -1.52 3.13
C LEU A 635 -7.84 -2.98 2.92
N ILE A 636 -9.15 -3.21 2.86
CA ILE A 636 -9.77 -4.46 2.38
C ILE A 636 -10.19 -4.21 0.92
N ASP A 637 -9.47 -4.80 -0.04
CA ASP A 637 -9.56 -4.43 -1.45
C ASP A 637 -9.92 -5.63 -2.33
N ALA A 638 -11.04 -5.52 -3.06
CA ALA A 638 -11.57 -6.54 -3.97
C ALA A 638 -11.64 -7.96 -3.34
N CYS A 639 -11.90 -8.01 -2.03
CA CYS A 639 -12.02 -9.27 -1.29
C CYS A 639 -13.42 -9.88 -1.44
N LYS A 640 -13.54 -11.17 -1.13
CA LYS A 640 -14.83 -11.87 -1.11
C LYS A 640 -14.92 -12.92 -0.02
N GLY A 641 -16.13 -13.25 0.40
CA GLY A 641 -16.41 -14.26 1.42
C GLY A 641 -17.56 -13.87 2.34
N GLY A 642 -17.62 -14.46 3.53
CA GLY A 642 -18.58 -14.06 4.55
C GLY A 642 -18.37 -12.62 5.05
N PHE A 643 -19.46 -11.96 5.42
CA PHE A 643 -19.46 -10.69 6.15
C PHE A 643 -20.30 -10.85 7.42
N MET A 644 -19.79 -11.70 8.31
CA MET A 644 -20.46 -12.12 9.53
C MET A 644 -20.04 -11.24 10.70
N GLN A 645 -20.99 -10.60 11.37
CA GLN A 645 -20.69 -9.85 12.59
C GLN A 645 -20.20 -10.80 13.71
N PHE A 646 -19.23 -10.35 14.51
CA PHE A 646 -18.58 -11.14 15.57
C PHE A 646 -17.73 -12.33 15.11
N ARG A 647 -17.18 -12.30 13.91
CA ARG A 647 -16.09 -13.24 13.50
C ARG A 647 -14.70 -12.65 13.62
N GLN A 648 -14.62 -11.37 13.95
CA GLN A 648 -13.40 -10.66 14.34
C GLN A 648 -13.03 -11.01 15.77
N GLY A 649 -11.74 -11.17 16.04
CA GLY A 649 -11.27 -11.41 17.39
C GLY A 649 -11.09 -10.12 18.19
N GLY A 650 -10.37 -10.24 19.30
CA GLY A 650 -10.06 -9.13 20.19
C GLY A 650 -10.70 -9.27 21.56
N ASP A 651 -9.84 -9.19 22.58
CA ASP A 651 -10.28 -9.15 23.96
C ASP A 651 -11.01 -7.83 24.24
N TYR A 652 -12.03 -7.89 25.09
CA TYR A 652 -12.89 -6.76 25.45
C TYR A 652 -12.10 -5.62 26.08
N ASP A 653 -11.02 -5.94 26.80
CA ASP A 653 -10.16 -4.97 27.46
C ASP A 653 -9.21 -4.24 26.49
N GLN A 654 -8.96 -4.83 25.31
CA GLN A 654 -8.08 -4.30 24.26
C GLN A 654 -8.81 -3.48 23.18
N LEU A 655 -10.12 -3.30 23.30
CA LEU A 655 -10.92 -2.57 22.31
C LEU A 655 -10.51 -1.08 22.22
N PRO A 656 -10.67 -0.46 21.04
CA PRO A 656 -11.50 -0.87 19.89
C PRO A 656 -10.86 -1.94 18.97
N ASN A 657 -11.72 -2.61 18.19
CA ASN A 657 -11.33 -3.58 17.15
C ASN A 657 -10.53 -2.93 16.03
N HIS A 658 -10.92 -1.73 15.60
CA HIS A 658 -10.21 -0.92 14.63
C HIS A 658 -10.45 0.57 14.91
N LEU A 659 -9.38 1.35 14.84
CA LEU A 659 -9.42 2.81 14.90
C LEU A 659 -9.68 3.38 13.51
N ASP A 660 -9.33 4.64 13.28
CA ASP A 660 -9.72 5.32 12.05
C ASP A 660 -9.06 4.71 10.80
N ASP A 661 -9.62 5.05 9.64
CA ASP A 661 -9.11 4.71 8.31
C ASP A 661 -9.18 3.21 7.96
N LEU A 662 -10.23 2.52 8.43
CA LEU A 662 -10.66 1.26 7.79
C LEU A 662 -11.31 1.59 6.45
N THR A 663 -10.71 1.14 5.36
CA THR A 663 -11.23 1.28 3.99
C THR A 663 -11.64 -0.08 3.45
N ILE A 664 -12.90 -0.22 3.06
CA ILE A 664 -13.45 -1.42 2.42
C ILE A 664 -13.82 -1.04 0.98
N TRP A 665 -13.11 -1.62 0.02
CA TRP A 665 -13.22 -1.30 -1.40
C TRP A 665 -13.61 -2.53 -2.21
N ASN A 666 -14.72 -2.47 -2.95
CA ASN A 666 -15.22 -3.55 -3.80
C ASN A 666 -15.33 -4.92 -3.10
N MET A 667 -15.72 -4.93 -1.83
CA MET A 667 -15.98 -6.17 -1.10
C MET A 667 -17.23 -6.87 -1.66
N TYR A 668 -17.07 -8.14 -2.07
CA TYR A 668 -18.17 -9.02 -2.47
C TYR A 668 -18.56 -9.95 -1.32
N SER A 669 -19.70 -9.70 -0.69
CA SER A 669 -20.23 -10.59 0.34
C SER A 669 -20.90 -11.81 -0.29
N GLU A 670 -20.43 -13.01 0.03
CA GLU A 670 -21.08 -14.28 -0.33
C GLU A 670 -22.17 -14.68 0.66
N ARG A 671 -22.10 -14.15 1.88
CA ARG A 671 -23.08 -14.34 2.95
C ARG A 671 -22.91 -13.26 4.00
N SER A 672 -23.98 -12.57 4.31
CA SER A 672 -24.01 -11.50 5.30
C SER A 672 -24.82 -11.93 6.52
N ARG A 673 -24.34 -11.57 7.72
CA ARG A 673 -25.12 -11.76 8.94
C ARG A 673 -24.93 -10.58 9.88
N VAL A 674 -26.05 -9.98 10.25
CA VAL A 674 -26.13 -8.99 11.31
C VAL A 674 -26.22 -9.67 12.68
N ALA A 675 -25.74 -8.97 13.70
CA ALA A 675 -25.97 -9.35 15.08
C ALA A 675 -27.45 -9.35 15.47
N SER A 676 -27.78 -10.15 16.48
CA SER A 676 -29.09 -10.14 17.14
C SER A 676 -28.92 -10.01 18.67
N GLY A 677 -29.90 -9.41 19.36
CA GLY A 677 -29.86 -9.21 20.81
C GLY A 677 -29.01 -8.02 21.27
N ASN A 678 -28.88 -7.80 22.58
CA ASN A 678 -28.07 -6.71 23.18
C ASN A 678 -28.30 -5.32 22.57
N SER A 679 -29.57 -4.97 22.29
CA SER A 679 -29.96 -3.72 21.62
C SER A 679 -29.36 -3.53 20.23
N ALA A 680 -28.94 -4.61 19.56
CA ALA A 680 -28.55 -4.58 18.15
C ALA A 680 -29.68 -3.99 17.31
N PRO A 681 -29.38 -3.08 16.38
CA PRO A 681 -30.38 -2.55 15.48
C PRO A 681 -30.91 -3.68 14.57
N SER A 682 -32.23 -3.68 14.35
CA SER A 682 -32.87 -4.77 13.62
C SER A 682 -32.52 -4.73 12.14
N GLY A 683 -31.86 -5.78 11.64
CA GLY A 683 -31.67 -6.01 10.20
C GLY A 683 -30.60 -5.12 9.54
N VAL A 684 -29.76 -4.43 10.33
CA VAL A 684 -28.68 -3.59 9.82
C VAL A 684 -27.38 -3.89 10.57
N PHE A 685 -26.27 -3.69 9.88
CA PHE A 685 -24.92 -3.91 10.39
C PHE A 685 -24.39 -2.61 10.99
N ASP A 686 -24.08 -2.64 12.27
CA ASP A 686 -23.53 -1.52 13.02
C ASP A 686 -22.05 -1.74 13.34
N TRP A 687 -21.32 -0.66 13.56
CA TRP A 687 -19.86 -0.64 13.74
C TRP A 687 -19.46 -0.37 15.19
N TRP A 688 -20.30 0.35 15.94
CA TRP A 688 -20.05 0.68 17.33
C TRP A 688 -21.34 0.71 18.16
N ARG A 689 -21.38 -0.06 19.25
CA ARG A 689 -22.47 -0.01 20.24
C ARG A 689 -22.01 0.59 21.56
N ILE A 690 -22.67 1.67 21.97
CA ILE A 690 -22.48 2.27 23.29
C ILE A 690 -23.05 1.33 24.35
N GLY A 691 -22.29 1.06 25.41
CA GLY A 691 -22.66 0.19 26.52
C GLY A 691 -22.53 -1.31 26.25
N PHE A 692 -22.26 -1.72 25.00
CA PHE A 692 -21.96 -3.11 24.67
C PHE A 692 -20.46 -3.34 24.68
N LYS A 693 -20.03 -4.44 25.30
CA LYS A 693 -18.61 -4.68 25.56
C LYS A 693 -17.81 -5.05 24.32
N GLY A 694 -18.39 -5.72 23.33
CA GLY A 694 -17.70 -6.14 22.12
C GLY A 694 -17.93 -5.18 20.95
N TRP A 695 -17.25 -5.43 19.83
CA TRP A 695 -17.55 -4.82 18.53
C TRP A 695 -17.49 -3.30 18.50
N LYS A 696 -16.26 -2.79 18.29
CA LYS A 696 -15.97 -1.35 18.31
C LYS A 696 -15.06 -0.97 17.16
N PHE A 697 -15.65 -0.45 16.10
CA PHE A 697 -14.96 0.08 14.94
C PHE A 697 -15.29 1.57 14.81
N LEU A 698 -14.26 2.40 14.65
CA LEU A 698 -14.51 3.78 14.23
C LEU A 698 -15.13 3.80 12.82
N PRO A 699 -15.85 4.86 12.45
CA PRO A 699 -16.61 4.91 11.20
C PRO A 699 -15.73 4.60 9.97
N PRO A 700 -15.98 3.51 9.23
CA PRO A 700 -15.17 3.12 8.07
C PRO A 700 -15.56 3.89 6.80
N THR A 701 -14.66 3.88 5.83
CA THR A 701 -14.95 4.24 4.44
C THR A 701 -15.30 2.96 3.67
N ILE A 702 -16.50 2.89 3.11
CA ILE A 702 -17.01 1.74 2.38
C ILE A 702 -17.39 2.19 0.97
N VAL A 703 -16.80 1.55 -0.04
CA VAL A 703 -17.02 1.90 -1.44
C VAL A 703 -17.22 0.62 -2.25
N GLY A 704 -18.34 0.54 -2.96
CA GLY A 704 -18.64 -0.59 -3.85
C GLY A 704 -18.91 -1.92 -3.14
N PHE A 705 -19.40 -1.91 -1.90
CA PHE A 705 -19.84 -3.13 -1.22
C PHE A 705 -21.01 -3.76 -1.99
N HIS A 706 -20.95 -5.05 -2.32
CA HIS A 706 -21.98 -5.73 -3.12
C HIS A 706 -22.04 -7.23 -2.82
N GLY A 707 -22.97 -7.96 -3.47
CA GLY A 707 -23.22 -9.39 -3.22
C GLY A 707 -24.47 -9.62 -2.37
N ASP A 708 -24.36 -10.46 -1.33
CA ASP A 708 -25.47 -10.76 -0.42
C ASP A 708 -25.90 -9.49 0.33
N PRO A 709 -27.18 -9.06 0.22
CA PRO A 709 -27.63 -7.77 0.70
C PRO A 709 -27.35 -7.53 2.19
N LEU A 710 -26.75 -6.39 2.51
CA LEU A 710 -26.45 -5.97 3.87
C LEU A 710 -26.45 -4.46 3.97
N ASN A 711 -27.31 -3.88 4.81
CA ASN A 711 -27.31 -2.43 5.03
C ASN A 711 -26.46 -2.07 6.25
N PHE A 712 -25.76 -0.93 6.18
CA PHE A 712 -25.02 -0.37 7.30
C PHE A 712 -25.83 0.70 8.06
N VAL A 713 -25.56 0.86 9.35
CA VAL A 713 -26.01 2.04 10.11
C VAL A 713 -25.26 3.27 9.59
N GLN A 714 -25.98 4.14 8.87
CA GLN A 714 -25.37 5.23 8.10
C GLN A 714 -24.69 6.30 8.98
N GLU A 715 -25.14 6.48 10.22
CA GLU A 715 -24.51 7.41 11.17
C GLU A 715 -23.18 6.87 11.73
N GLN A 716 -22.85 5.60 11.45
CA GLN A 716 -21.64 4.93 11.92
C GLN A 716 -20.66 4.62 10.79
N VAL A 717 -20.84 5.22 9.61
CA VAL A 717 -19.90 5.12 8.49
C VAL A 717 -19.37 6.51 8.14
N LYS A 718 -18.10 6.59 7.76
CA LYS A 718 -17.46 7.83 7.31
C LYS A 718 -17.89 8.15 5.88
N LEU A 719 -18.00 7.11 5.04
CA LEU A 719 -18.50 7.15 3.68
C LEU A 719 -19.11 5.79 3.32
N ASP A 720 -20.28 5.80 2.66
CA ASP A 720 -20.88 4.64 2.01
C ASP A 720 -21.24 5.03 0.56
N GLU A 721 -20.40 4.64 -0.39
CA GLU A 721 -20.51 5.04 -1.80
C GLU A 721 -20.74 3.82 -2.70
N SER A 722 -21.67 3.94 -3.66
CA SER A 722 -22.00 2.87 -4.62
C SER A 722 -22.44 1.55 -3.95
N HIS A 723 -23.18 1.64 -2.86
CA HIS A 723 -23.68 0.48 -2.15
C HIS A 723 -24.53 -0.43 -3.06
N GLY A 724 -24.25 -1.74 -3.03
CA GLY A 724 -24.90 -2.76 -3.85
C GLY A 724 -24.32 -2.90 -5.26
N THR A 725 -23.37 -2.04 -5.67
CA THR A 725 -22.80 -2.04 -7.04
C THR A 725 -21.28 -1.93 -7.00
N PRO A 726 -20.52 -2.81 -7.69
CA PRO A 726 -19.07 -2.68 -7.78
C PRO A 726 -18.67 -1.37 -8.48
N VAL A 727 -17.46 -0.89 -8.20
CA VAL A 727 -16.92 0.38 -8.69
C VAL A 727 -15.63 0.22 -9.49
N GLU A 728 -15.29 1.25 -10.27
CA GLU A 728 -13.95 1.43 -10.81
C GLU A 728 -13.18 2.51 -10.03
N PRO A 729 -11.85 2.40 -9.86
CA PRO A 729 -11.03 1.23 -10.20
C PRO A 729 -11.45 -0.02 -9.40
N GLU A 730 -11.40 -1.21 -10.03
CA GLU A 730 -11.75 -2.48 -9.36
C GLU A 730 -10.95 -2.70 -8.06
N SER A 731 -9.65 -2.34 -8.08
CA SER A 731 -8.77 -2.41 -6.91
C SER A 731 -8.17 -1.03 -6.65
N LEU A 732 -8.39 -0.51 -5.44
CA LEU A 732 -7.81 0.76 -5.02
C LEU A 732 -6.28 0.65 -4.92
N TYR A 733 -5.76 -0.45 -4.37
CA TYR A 733 -4.33 -0.65 -4.21
C TYR A 733 -3.61 -0.67 -5.57
N GLU A 734 -4.15 -1.41 -6.55
CA GLU A 734 -3.59 -1.47 -7.90
C GLU A 734 -3.56 -0.08 -8.56
N ALA A 735 -4.65 0.68 -8.46
CA ALA A 735 -4.75 2.01 -9.04
C ALA A 735 -3.81 3.03 -8.37
N GLN A 736 -3.65 2.96 -7.05
CA GLN A 736 -2.68 3.78 -6.32
C GLN A 736 -1.24 3.41 -6.69
N LEU A 737 -0.96 2.12 -6.84
CA LEU A 737 0.34 1.62 -7.27
C LEU A 737 0.69 2.08 -8.69
N GLU A 738 -0.27 1.98 -9.61
CA GLU A 738 -0.15 2.52 -10.97
C GLU A 738 0.09 4.03 -10.96
N ARG A 739 -0.66 4.77 -10.14
CA ARG A 739 -0.48 6.21 -10.02
C ARG A 739 0.92 6.59 -9.51
N ARG A 740 1.45 5.84 -8.53
CA ARG A 740 2.77 6.12 -7.96
C ARG A 740 3.91 5.70 -8.89
N LEU A 741 3.79 4.54 -9.55
CA LEU A 741 4.87 3.96 -10.35
C LEU A 741 4.77 4.27 -11.86
N GLY A 742 3.62 4.77 -12.32
CA GLY A 742 3.30 4.92 -13.74
C GLY A 742 2.86 3.62 -14.44
N PHE A 743 2.81 2.49 -13.71
CA PHE A 743 2.39 1.18 -14.22
C PHE A 743 1.97 0.27 -13.06
N VAL A 744 1.12 -0.72 -13.33
CA VAL A 744 0.89 -1.86 -12.40
C VAL A 744 2.02 -2.88 -12.58
N PRO A 745 2.76 -3.27 -11.52
CA PRO A 745 3.82 -4.28 -11.60
C PRO A 745 3.34 -5.64 -12.12
N ASP A 746 4.16 -6.30 -12.94
CA ASP A 746 3.78 -7.54 -13.61
C ASP A 746 3.50 -8.70 -12.66
N TRP A 747 4.15 -8.71 -11.48
CA TRP A 747 3.88 -9.71 -10.46
C TRP A 747 2.44 -9.66 -9.96
N LEU A 748 1.87 -8.47 -9.84
CA LEU A 748 0.50 -8.28 -9.36
C LEU A 748 -0.50 -8.63 -10.46
N LYS A 749 -0.20 -8.30 -11.72
CA LYS A 749 -0.98 -8.74 -12.89
C LYS A 749 -1.02 -10.26 -13.00
N ALA A 750 0.08 -10.95 -12.75
CA ALA A 750 0.18 -12.41 -12.79
C ALA A 750 -0.61 -13.12 -11.66
N LEU A 751 -1.05 -12.37 -10.64
CA LEU A 751 -1.89 -12.90 -9.57
C LEU A 751 -3.38 -12.84 -9.88
N LYS A 752 -3.82 -12.05 -10.87
CA LYS A 752 -5.20 -12.12 -11.38
C LYS A 752 -5.41 -13.43 -12.14
#